data_AF-A0A7H0NEE8-F1
#
_entry.id   AF-A0A7H0NEE8-F1
#
_cell.length_a   1.000
_cell.length_b   1.000
_cell.length_c   1.000
_cell.angle_alpha   90.00
_cell.angle_beta   90.00
_cell.angle_gamma   90.00
#
_symmetry.space_group_name_H-M   'P 1'
#
loop_
_entity.id
_entity.type
_entity.pdbx_description
1 polymer ?
#
loop_
_entity_poly.entity_id
_entity_poly.type
_entity_poly.pdbx_seq_one_letter_code
_entity_poly.pdbx_strand_id
1 'polypeptide(L)'
;MTTAADSGGLKILAADSNSAYVWRTAATLAEPGMPADTWIGNACVMDSNHVAAVYAPRTFTNKPDLMQGGAFTAVVNVHTGDVTKLPFTASLAYFTPSCNPQTRTATFTAFRENNSRLVTVNTQGKTASEIAVAGQVTSAVPVQDGLVAAKGARLVHLAPSGKTRGLAKTDGSPFQISPTRDGVAFLDRKGNTAHAKLWAEDGKLTALASGDLGRISLKRGTGNRVFLTGQPKKLHLTDSSVAPLDVAADADISSHGRLAVNPVLAPGVRAGLDHIKDAGKGFTNAEPAPNTQEATDEGAGADPLTITSTATVTGKAMTQAVADTTSATGKESFSPSLQTTGKQRSGVGSRGAAAAAIEHDPVDTDRWCSIPRNDVKALALQPTSNQVEWAVNMAIRGELRAKWITQGGWRAQTGLGTVDPQGLFPPPTLKGGGRIPAQVLLGVLAQESNFWQAESGAVPGQMSSPLAAVAGFYGHKGETSEEYWKIRWANSDCGYGVGQVTDGMRLAGREKPGEVSLSPTKQKAVALDYAVNIAASMYILADKWNQVHTTGQTITVNNDDPSKPENWFAALWNYNLGFNPNNGDGKPWGLGWYNNPANPFYPPTRNPFMTDPRDAAKPQNWPYEEKVLGWAAWSMDTGYSYSSDGRQDWPGETGFDSVGFRPSWWVDTLQRDRVKPPLSAFCNATNNCSATNPPDCPDAKCYEKYWWRGANVTWKENCDRDCGHENIKYTTLRAEPGRGTRLQYGTPKCDPAPTGAYIVESVPDNTNTYGGCGAGSTDNGDFQFAFRPNPAASGPGLGPYQGKGDLHQIGGGQGGHFWYAHTRDAAHLGGDTGLMTVKGTWTLNRSISWARVMVYLPDTGAHTRQAKYVIGGADTSSTERTVEQRANRWVSLGVFRFTGTPTVSLTNSTKDGTADEDVAWDSVAFQPLPGKPDHSVVAMGDSYTSGEGASDPKGDDYYPESDYYNKVRGDKWKNTCHRSKHAWPRRAVLPGQQLSVGALDDTWSARMDFQFVACSGARHYNILGQVPKAGEPPQIEQGYLDQHTTLVALSIGGNDVGFGDVLKQCILPGLGSCMGDVIKDRDPDTGEMKTNHTPPLQEWLPAWAHNQIRPRLTKTLEAIHAAAPYAKIVLMGYPKLLEALDGCVTGINAAEAFWLNEMSTMVATEMSGAVRDTGSYAVFADPRAAFAGQGVCGVPETIHGLVFRGHSQADDPFPQPSMKSFHPKVSGTAHYAKAFQQALTQ
;
A
#
# COMPACT_ATOMS: atom_id res chain seq x y z
N MET A 1 -13.49 13.28 -13.43
CA MET A 1 -12.43 12.98 -12.46
C MET A 1 -13.08 12.69 -11.13
N THR A 2 -12.55 11.72 -10.39
CA THR A 2 -12.88 11.45 -8.98
C THR A 2 -11.64 10.83 -8.31
N THR A 3 -11.72 10.53 -7.02
CA THR A 3 -10.60 9.94 -6.25
C THR A 3 -11.04 8.73 -5.46
N ALA A 4 -10.14 7.77 -5.29
CA ALA A 4 -10.29 6.66 -4.34
C ALA A 4 -8.99 6.51 -3.56
N ALA A 5 -9.02 5.96 -2.35
CA ALA A 5 -7.82 5.82 -1.54
C ALA A 5 -7.76 4.48 -0.80
N ASP A 6 -6.55 3.94 -0.67
CA ASP A 6 -6.25 2.72 0.08
C ASP A 6 -4.81 2.77 0.65
N SER A 7 -4.32 1.66 1.21
CA SER A 7 -2.94 1.54 1.70
C SER A 7 -1.88 1.69 0.61
N GLY A 8 -2.26 1.64 -0.66
CA GLY A 8 -1.41 1.86 -1.81
C GLY A 8 -1.45 3.28 -2.39
N GLY A 9 -2.23 4.21 -1.86
CA GLY A 9 -2.17 5.61 -2.28
C GLY A 9 -3.53 6.23 -2.55
N LEU A 10 -3.52 7.54 -2.80
CA LEU A 10 -4.67 8.28 -3.33
C LEU A 10 -4.70 8.15 -4.86
N LYS A 11 -5.63 7.36 -5.39
CA LYS A 11 -5.86 7.16 -6.82
C LYS A 11 -6.63 8.32 -7.42
N ILE A 12 -6.09 8.93 -8.46
CA ILE A 12 -6.76 9.93 -9.31
C ILE A 12 -7.40 9.19 -10.47
N LEU A 13 -8.73 9.18 -10.53
CA LEU A 13 -9.50 8.45 -11.53
C LEU A 13 -10.05 9.42 -12.59
N ALA A 14 -9.90 9.09 -13.87
CA ALA A 14 -10.32 9.94 -14.98
C ALA A 14 -11.10 9.15 -16.04
N ALA A 15 -12.00 9.86 -16.74
CA ALA A 15 -12.78 9.35 -17.85
C ALA A 15 -13.04 10.50 -18.85
N ASP A 16 -12.98 10.19 -20.15
CA ASP A 16 -13.16 11.15 -21.23
C ASP A 16 -14.45 10.86 -22.01
N SER A 17 -15.18 11.91 -22.42
CA SER A 17 -16.38 11.76 -23.25
C SER A 17 -16.10 11.20 -24.64
N ASN A 18 -14.93 11.46 -25.23
CA ASN A 18 -14.50 10.92 -26.51
C ASN A 18 -14.31 9.40 -26.47
N SER A 19 -14.08 8.85 -25.28
CA SER A 19 -13.99 7.42 -25.01
C SER A 19 -15.24 6.89 -24.31
N ALA A 20 -16.40 7.51 -24.55
CA ALA A 20 -17.68 7.12 -23.96
C ALA A 20 -17.67 7.00 -22.42
N TYR A 21 -16.84 7.80 -21.73
CA TYR A 21 -16.63 7.76 -20.28
C TYR A 21 -16.10 6.43 -19.74
N VAL A 22 -15.26 5.73 -20.50
CA VAL A 22 -14.46 4.62 -19.96
C VAL A 22 -13.50 5.17 -18.89
N TRP A 23 -13.59 4.61 -17.68
CA TRP A 23 -12.76 5.02 -16.54
C TRP A 23 -11.40 4.33 -16.51
N ARG A 24 -10.39 5.04 -15.98
CA ARG A 24 -9.05 4.52 -15.71
C ARG A 24 -8.42 5.20 -14.49
N THR A 25 -7.45 4.53 -13.86
CA THR A 25 -6.51 5.20 -12.95
C THR A 25 -5.57 6.07 -13.76
N ALA A 26 -5.60 7.38 -13.52
CA ALA A 26 -4.68 8.33 -14.14
C ALA A 26 -3.34 8.40 -13.40
N ALA A 27 -3.36 8.38 -12.06
CA ALA A 27 -2.17 8.31 -11.23
C ALA A 27 -2.52 7.80 -9.82
N THR A 28 -1.54 7.25 -9.10
CA THR A 28 -1.66 6.89 -7.68
C THR A 28 -0.65 7.72 -6.86
N LEU A 29 -1.14 8.50 -5.91
CA LEU A 29 -0.32 9.42 -5.11
C LEU A 29 -0.01 8.82 -3.74
N ALA A 30 1.28 8.64 -3.46
CA ALA A 30 1.81 8.22 -2.16
C ALA A 30 3.23 8.78 -1.98
N GLU A 31 3.71 8.85 -0.75
CA GLU A 31 5.15 9.04 -0.50
C GLU A 31 5.81 7.70 -0.31
N PRO A 32 6.76 7.34 -1.17
CA PRO A 32 7.30 6.01 -1.07
C PRO A 32 8.15 5.78 0.19
N GLY A 33 8.02 4.57 0.75
CA GLY A 33 8.62 4.17 2.02
C GLY A 33 7.98 4.80 3.26
N MET A 34 6.91 5.59 3.11
CA MET A 34 6.13 6.08 4.24
C MET A 34 5.04 5.05 4.57
N PRO A 35 5.07 4.39 5.74
CA PRO A 35 4.03 3.46 6.12
C PRO A 35 2.70 4.22 6.33
N ALA A 36 1.63 3.69 5.75
CA ALA A 36 0.28 4.21 5.90
C ALA A 36 -0.70 3.04 5.97
N ASP A 37 -1.59 3.06 6.97
CA ASP A 37 -2.73 2.16 7.03
C ASP A 37 -3.73 2.44 5.89
N THR A 38 -3.93 3.72 5.57
CA THR A 38 -4.58 4.18 4.34
C THR A 38 -4.10 5.58 3.99
N TRP A 39 -4.02 5.87 2.69
CA TRP A 39 -3.83 7.22 2.19
C TRP A 39 -5.17 7.95 2.10
N ILE A 40 -5.14 9.26 2.23
CA ILE A 40 -6.32 10.13 2.11
C ILE A 40 -5.94 11.43 1.39
N GLY A 41 -6.92 12.16 0.89
CA GLY A 41 -6.67 13.49 0.33
C GLY A 41 -7.82 14.10 -0.45
N ASN A 42 -7.53 15.23 -1.09
CA ASN A 42 -8.47 16.00 -1.91
C ASN A 42 -7.83 16.34 -3.26
N ALA A 43 -8.65 16.47 -4.30
CA ALA A 43 -8.18 16.87 -5.63
C ALA A 43 -9.20 17.79 -6.32
N CYS A 44 -8.72 18.63 -7.25
CA CYS A 44 -9.55 19.48 -8.08
C CYS A 44 -9.01 19.59 -9.51
N VAL A 45 -9.90 19.86 -10.47
CA VAL A 45 -9.57 19.95 -11.90
C VAL A 45 -9.07 21.35 -12.26
N MET A 46 -7.85 21.45 -12.80
CA MET A 46 -7.23 22.70 -13.25
C MET A 46 -7.51 23.02 -14.72
N ASP A 47 -7.70 22.01 -15.56
CA ASP A 47 -8.19 22.10 -16.94
C ASP A 47 -8.60 20.69 -17.42
N SER A 48 -8.83 20.47 -18.72
CA SER A 48 -9.20 19.14 -19.23
C SER A 48 -8.15 18.05 -18.99
N ASN A 49 -6.89 18.44 -18.77
CA ASN A 49 -5.74 17.54 -18.73
C ASN A 49 -5.03 17.55 -17.37
N HIS A 50 -5.29 18.49 -16.46
CA HIS A 50 -4.54 18.64 -15.23
C HIS A 50 -5.42 18.65 -13.98
N VAL A 51 -4.94 17.99 -12.94
CA VAL A 51 -5.56 17.92 -11.61
C VAL A 51 -4.54 18.37 -10.57
N ALA A 52 -4.93 19.22 -9.64
CA ALA A 52 -4.15 19.49 -8.44
C ALA A 52 -4.64 18.58 -7.31
N ALA A 53 -3.72 18.05 -6.50
CA ALA A 53 -4.05 17.16 -5.39
C ALA A 53 -3.22 17.46 -4.13
N VAL A 54 -3.83 17.22 -2.97
CA VAL A 54 -3.17 17.14 -1.67
C VAL A 54 -3.47 15.77 -1.04
N TYR A 55 -2.47 15.11 -0.46
CA TYR A 55 -2.62 13.75 0.08
C TYR A 55 -1.62 13.46 1.21
N ALA A 56 -1.96 12.54 2.10
CA ALA A 56 -1.13 12.08 3.22
C ALA A 56 -1.64 10.75 3.80
N PRO A 57 -0.88 10.10 4.70
CA PRO A 57 -1.41 9.02 5.53
C PRO A 57 -2.57 9.50 6.42
N ARG A 58 -3.56 8.63 6.67
CA ARG A 58 -4.74 8.93 7.51
C ARG A 58 -4.37 9.40 8.91
N THR A 59 -3.30 8.85 9.48
CA THR A 59 -2.81 9.19 10.82
C THR A 59 -2.47 10.68 10.98
N PHE A 60 -2.19 11.40 9.88
CA PHE A 60 -1.96 12.85 9.93
C PHE A 60 -3.19 13.61 10.45
N THR A 61 -4.39 13.05 10.30
CA THR A 61 -5.64 13.66 10.81
C THR A 61 -5.74 13.67 12.34
N ASN A 62 -4.84 12.99 13.06
CA ASN A 62 -4.78 13.00 14.52
C ASN A 62 -3.81 14.06 15.06
N LYS A 63 -2.98 14.66 14.19
CA LYS A 63 -1.96 15.64 14.58
C LYS A 63 -2.26 17.00 13.91
N PRO A 64 -2.61 18.04 14.68
CA PRO A 64 -3.04 19.34 14.12
C PRO A 64 -2.04 19.97 13.16
N ASP A 65 -0.74 19.92 13.46
CA ASP A 65 0.34 20.50 12.65
C ASP A 65 0.49 19.82 11.28
N LEU A 66 0.30 18.50 11.25
CA LEU A 66 0.28 17.70 10.02
C LEU A 66 -1.00 17.95 9.22
N MET A 67 -2.16 17.99 9.87
CA MET A 67 -3.46 18.24 9.23
C MET A 67 -3.61 19.68 8.68
N GLN A 68 -3.05 20.68 9.38
CA GLN A 68 -3.12 22.09 9.01
C GLN A 68 -2.12 22.51 7.93
N GLY A 69 -1.11 21.70 7.64
CA GLY A 69 -0.11 22.11 6.66
C GLY A 69 0.94 21.10 6.26
N GLY A 70 0.92 19.86 6.77
CA GLY A 70 1.97 18.87 6.56
C GLY A 70 1.71 17.87 5.42
N ALA A 71 0.61 17.97 4.68
CA ALA A 71 0.30 17.04 3.61
C ALA A 71 1.02 17.36 2.29
N PHE A 72 1.30 16.32 1.52
CA PHE A 72 2.03 16.38 0.26
C PHE A 72 1.16 16.93 -0.85
N THR A 73 1.78 17.62 -1.81
CA THR A 73 1.05 18.30 -2.88
C THR A 73 1.60 17.95 -4.26
N ALA A 74 0.71 17.85 -5.24
CA ALA A 74 1.06 17.47 -6.61
C ALA A 74 0.12 18.09 -7.66
N VAL A 75 0.62 18.19 -8.89
CA VAL A 75 -0.17 18.38 -10.12
C VAL A 75 -0.02 17.13 -10.97
N VAL A 76 -1.14 16.54 -11.39
CA VAL A 76 -1.22 15.33 -12.21
C VAL A 76 -1.72 15.69 -13.60
N ASN A 77 -0.97 15.33 -14.64
CA ASN A 77 -1.48 15.32 -16.00
C ASN A 77 -2.32 14.05 -16.17
N VAL A 78 -3.64 14.18 -16.17
CA VAL A 78 -4.51 12.99 -16.23
C VAL A 78 -4.46 12.30 -17.58
N HIS A 79 -3.98 12.92 -18.66
CA HIS A 79 -3.89 12.27 -19.97
C HIS A 79 -2.68 11.35 -20.07
N THR A 80 -1.51 11.82 -19.64
CA THR A 80 -0.25 11.06 -19.68
C THR A 80 -0.03 10.20 -18.44
N GLY A 81 -0.58 10.64 -17.29
CA GLY A 81 -0.36 10.08 -15.96
C GLY A 81 0.77 10.75 -15.18
N ASP A 82 1.54 11.64 -15.84
CA ASP A 82 2.69 12.33 -15.24
C ASP A 82 2.30 13.07 -13.94
N VAL A 83 3.06 12.81 -12.88
CA VAL A 83 2.89 13.50 -11.59
C VAL A 83 4.02 14.48 -11.31
N THR A 84 3.69 15.76 -11.23
CA THR A 84 4.59 16.84 -10.80
C THR A 84 4.41 17.13 -9.32
N LYS A 85 5.37 16.74 -8.48
CA LYS A 85 5.38 17.06 -7.05
C LYS A 85 5.71 18.54 -6.83
N LEU A 86 5.02 19.19 -5.90
CA LEU A 86 5.26 20.60 -5.61
C LEU A 86 6.18 20.74 -4.39
N PRO A 87 7.06 21.76 -4.36
CA PRO A 87 8.10 21.89 -3.35
C PRO A 87 7.60 22.50 -2.03
N PHE A 88 6.37 22.19 -1.62
CA PHE A 88 5.77 22.68 -0.38
C PHE A 88 4.67 21.75 0.13
N THR A 89 4.34 21.90 1.40
CA THR A 89 3.25 21.17 2.06
C THR A 89 1.99 22.02 2.22
N ALA A 90 0.83 21.37 2.29
CA ALA A 90 -0.46 22.04 2.45
C ALA A 90 -1.36 21.34 3.48
N SER A 91 -2.48 21.98 3.82
CA SER A 91 -3.50 21.38 4.68
C SER A 91 -4.27 20.28 3.94
N LEU A 92 -4.81 19.32 4.69
CA LEU A 92 -5.80 18.34 4.21
C LEU A 92 -7.25 18.85 4.27
N ALA A 93 -7.49 20.11 4.67
CA ALA A 93 -8.85 20.64 4.76
C ALA A 93 -9.62 20.50 3.43
N TYR A 94 -10.93 20.27 3.51
CA TYR A 94 -11.80 19.94 2.36
C TYR A 94 -11.77 20.94 1.19
N PHE A 95 -11.29 22.17 1.43
CA PHE A 95 -11.25 23.25 0.45
C PHE A 95 -9.89 23.43 -0.24
N THR A 96 -8.89 22.60 0.09
CA THR A 96 -7.57 22.64 -0.51
C THR A 96 -7.25 21.30 -1.20
N PRO A 97 -6.76 21.29 -2.45
CA PRO A 97 -6.60 22.46 -3.32
C PRO A 97 -7.95 23.00 -3.85
N SER A 98 -7.94 24.26 -4.30
CA SER A 98 -9.05 24.90 -5.01
C SER A 98 -8.62 25.37 -6.40
N CYS A 99 -9.25 24.85 -7.45
CA CYS A 99 -8.84 25.07 -8.84
C CYS A 99 -9.75 26.00 -9.64
N ASN A 100 -9.18 26.76 -10.58
CA ASN A 100 -9.94 27.51 -11.57
C ASN A 100 -9.57 27.05 -12.99
N PRO A 101 -10.47 26.31 -13.68
CA PRO A 101 -10.27 25.86 -15.05
C PRO A 101 -9.97 26.95 -16.08
N GLN A 102 -10.46 28.18 -15.85
CA GLN A 102 -10.30 29.28 -16.79
C GLN A 102 -8.92 29.92 -16.70
N THR A 103 -8.39 30.09 -15.49
CA THR A 103 -7.03 30.60 -15.28
C THR A 103 -5.99 29.49 -15.32
N ARG A 104 -6.41 28.22 -15.35
CA ARG A 104 -5.55 27.03 -15.32
C ARG A 104 -4.62 27.03 -14.11
N THR A 105 -5.18 27.36 -12.95
CA THR A 105 -4.42 27.46 -11.68
C THR A 105 -5.12 26.74 -10.54
N ALA A 106 -4.35 26.40 -9.51
CA ALA A 106 -4.82 25.82 -8.27
C ALA A 106 -4.17 26.55 -7.09
N THR A 107 -4.97 26.82 -6.05
CA THR A 107 -4.48 27.39 -4.79
C THR A 107 -4.50 26.33 -3.70
N PHE A 108 -3.37 26.19 -3.01
CA PHE A 108 -3.18 25.37 -1.83
C PHE A 108 -3.16 26.25 -0.58
N THR A 109 -3.80 25.78 0.49
CA THR A 109 -3.86 26.51 1.77
C THR A 109 -3.12 25.72 2.85
N ALA A 110 -2.27 26.40 3.62
CA ALA A 110 -1.66 25.89 4.84
C ALA A 110 -1.83 26.91 5.98
N PHE A 111 -1.91 26.44 7.22
CA PHE A 111 -1.91 27.30 8.40
C PHE A 111 -0.56 27.16 9.10
N ARG A 112 0.20 28.27 9.18
CA ARG A 112 1.56 28.31 9.75
C ARG A 112 1.74 29.61 10.51
N GLU A 113 2.41 29.56 11.66
CA GLU A 113 2.99 30.72 12.35
C GLU A 113 2.12 31.99 12.24
N ASN A 114 0.88 31.89 12.71
CA ASN A 114 -0.04 33.02 12.83
C ASN A 114 -0.65 33.56 11.51
N ASN A 115 -0.62 32.77 10.43
CA ASN A 115 -1.20 33.16 9.14
C ASN A 115 -1.76 31.98 8.33
N SER A 116 -2.67 32.29 7.42
CA SER A 116 -2.99 31.43 6.29
C SER A 116 -1.99 31.67 5.16
N ARG A 117 -1.17 30.67 4.85
CA ARG A 117 -0.27 30.64 3.68
C ARG A 117 -1.05 30.10 2.49
N LEU A 118 -1.13 30.88 1.42
CA LEU A 118 -1.87 30.57 0.19
C LEU A 118 -0.90 30.53 -0.97
N VAL A 119 -0.67 29.35 -1.55
CA VAL A 119 0.25 29.13 -2.67
C VAL A 119 -0.55 28.78 -3.92
N THR A 120 -0.48 29.63 -4.94
CA THR A 120 -1.12 29.39 -6.23
C THR A 120 -0.11 28.89 -7.23
N VAL A 121 -0.44 27.79 -7.93
CA VAL A 121 0.40 27.18 -8.97
C VAL A 121 -0.35 27.10 -10.30
N ASN A 122 0.40 27.08 -11.40
CA ASN A 122 -0.11 26.77 -12.74
C ASN A 122 -0.07 25.27 -13.05
N THR A 123 -0.53 24.86 -14.24
CA THR A 123 -0.58 23.45 -14.64
C THR A 123 0.78 22.78 -14.80
N GLN A 124 1.88 23.53 -14.84
CA GLN A 124 3.25 23.01 -14.81
C GLN A 124 3.81 22.87 -13.38
N GLY A 125 3.00 23.11 -12.36
CA GLY A 125 3.43 23.10 -10.96
C GLY A 125 4.29 24.29 -10.54
N LYS A 126 4.42 25.33 -11.38
CA LYS A 126 5.17 26.54 -11.02
C LYS A 126 4.31 27.46 -10.15
N THR A 127 4.89 27.95 -9.06
CA THR A 127 4.28 28.96 -8.20
C THR A 127 4.05 30.25 -8.99
N ALA A 128 2.77 30.62 -9.14
CA ALA A 128 2.33 31.88 -9.74
C ALA A 128 2.26 33.00 -8.71
N SER A 129 1.85 32.68 -7.48
CA SER A 129 1.85 33.63 -6.36
C SER A 129 1.88 32.89 -5.02
N GLU A 130 2.47 33.51 -4.01
CA GLU A 130 2.45 33.04 -2.63
C GLU A 130 2.15 34.24 -1.72
N ILE A 131 1.08 34.13 -0.92
CA ILE A 131 0.68 35.18 0.02
C ILE A 131 0.45 34.62 1.42
N ALA A 132 0.81 35.40 2.43
CA ALA A 132 0.47 35.14 3.83
C ALA A 132 -0.60 36.14 4.26
N VAL A 133 -1.72 35.63 4.79
CA VAL A 133 -2.84 36.45 5.25
C VAL A 133 -3.07 36.21 6.73
N ALA A 134 -3.10 37.30 7.49
CA ALA A 134 -3.50 37.27 8.89
C ALA A 134 -4.94 36.79 9.00
N GLY A 135 -5.15 35.77 9.82
CA GLY A 135 -6.46 35.16 10.03
C GLY A 135 -6.55 33.76 9.45
N GLN A 136 -7.65 33.07 9.77
CA GLN A 136 -8.05 31.86 9.08
C GLN A 136 -8.82 32.22 7.81
N VAL A 137 -8.19 31.99 6.66
CA VAL A 137 -8.78 32.10 5.34
C VAL A 137 -9.12 30.70 4.86
N THR A 138 -10.36 30.48 4.46
CA THR A 138 -10.82 29.17 3.94
C THR A 138 -11.38 29.33 2.52
N SER A 139 -11.48 28.22 1.80
CA SER A 139 -12.06 28.20 0.45
C SER A 139 -11.47 29.20 -0.53
N ALA A 140 -10.15 29.46 -0.46
CA ALA A 140 -9.48 30.40 -1.35
C ALA A 140 -9.38 29.85 -2.77
N VAL A 141 -10.01 30.52 -3.74
CA VAL A 141 -10.05 30.12 -5.15
C VAL A 141 -9.36 31.15 -6.02
N PRO A 142 -8.50 30.74 -6.96
CA PRO A 142 -7.83 31.69 -7.84
C PRO A 142 -8.81 32.35 -8.82
N VAL A 143 -8.61 33.65 -9.04
CA VAL A 143 -9.24 34.49 -10.06
C VAL A 143 -8.16 35.23 -10.84
N GLN A 144 -8.50 35.99 -11.88
CA GLN A 144 -7.50 36.63 -12.76
C GLN A 144 -6.58 37.60 -12.01
N ASP A 145 -7.08 38.32 -11.01
CA ASP A 145 -6.39 39.41 -10.30
C ASP A 145 -6.11 39.07 -8.83
N GLY A 146 -6.05 37.79 -8.47
CA GLY A 146 -5.79 37.34 -7.10
C GLY A 146 -6.61 36.12 -6.69
N LEU A 147 -7.14 36.13 -5.47
CA LEU A 147 -7.98 35.06 -4.92
C LEU A 147 -9.32 35.62 -4.44
N VAL A 148 -10.37 34.80 -4.49
CA VAL A 148 -11.61 35.03 -3.72
C VAL A 148 -11.72 33.95 -2.65
N ALA A 149 -12.00 34.35 -1.42
CA ALA A 149 -11.96 33.45 -0.27
C ALA A 149 -13.01 33.80 0.79
N ALA A 150 -13.17 32.92 1.77
CA ALA A 150 -13.94 33.17 2.98
C ALA A 150 -13.03 33.66 4.11
N LYS A 151 -13.48 34.71 4.80
CA LYS A 151 -12.85 35.21 6.03
C LYS A 151 -13.94 35.63 7.03
N GLY A 152 -14.21 34.77 8.01
CA GLY A 152 -15.42 34.84 8.83
C GLY A 152 -16.69 34.72 7.98
N ALA A 153 -17.75 35.46 8.30
CA ALA A 153 -18.99 35.58 7.51
C ALA A 153 -18.89 36.66 6.41
N ARG A 154 -17.76 36.67 5.68
CA ARG A 154 -17.53 37.56 4.55
C ARG A 154 -16.89 36.82 3.39
N LEU A 155 -17.35 37.18 2.19
CA LEU A 155 -16.63 36.92 0.95
C LEU A 155 -15.60 38.03 0.76
N VAL A 156 -14.34 37.68 0.55
CA VAL A 156 -13.24 38.63 0.39
C VAL A 156 -12.45 38.35 -0.88
N HIS A 157 -11.89 39.42 -1.46
CA HIS A 157 -10.88 39.37 -2.50
C HIS A 157 -9.50 39.62 -1.87
N LEU A 158 -8.51 38.84 -2.30
CA LEU A 158 -7.12 38.93 -1.87
C LEU A 158 -6.26 39.21 -3.10
N ALA A 159 -5.69 40.40 -3.18
CA ALA A 159 -4.75 40.74 -4.25
C ALA A 159 -3.44 39.94 -4.11
N PRO A 160 -2.64 39.79 -5.18
CA PRO A 160 -1.32 39.14 -5.11
C PRO A 160 -0.35 39.79 -4.12
N SER A 161 -0.59 41.05 -3.74
CA SER A 161 0.16 41.75 -2.68
C SER A 161 -0.26 41.37 -1.25
N GLY A 162 -1.26 40.51 -1.08
CA GLY A 162 -1.85 40.15 0.21
C GLY A 162 -2.93 41.13 0.72
N LYS A 163 -3.18 42.24 0.00
CA LYS A 163 -4.21 43.21 0.40
C LYS A 163 -5.61 42.60 0.31
N THR A 164 -6.35 42.64 1.42
CA THR A 164 -7.72 42.11 1.52
C THR A 164 -8.77 43.19 1.25
N ARG A 165 -9.75 42.90 0.38
CA ARG A 165 -10.94 43.73 0.11
C ARG A 165 -12.21 42.92 0.38
N GLY A 166 -13.14 43.46 1.18
CA GLY A 166 -14.44 42.81 1.39
C GLY A 166 -15.34 42.93 0.15
N LEU A 167 -15.94 41.82 -0.28
CA LEU A 167 -16.86 41.78 -1.42
C LEU A 167 -18.33 41.76 -0.96
N ALA A 168 -18.66 40.88 -0.02
CA ALA A 168 -20.02 40.73 0.51
C ALA A 168 -20.02 40.26 1.96
N LYS A 169 -21.02 40.70 2.74
CA LYS A 169 -21.39 40.09 4.02
C LYS A 169 -22.34 38.94 3.74
N THR A 170 -22.13 37.81 4.41
CA THR A 170 -22.86 36.56 4.17
C THR A 170 -23.63 36.12 5.41
N ASP A 171 -24.55 35.17 5.25
CA ASP A 171 -25.33 34.64 6.37
C ASP A 171 -24.47 33.75 7.26
N GLY A 172 -23.41 33.15 6.73
CA GLY A 172 -22.40 32.43 7.49
C GLY A 172 -21.07 32.41 6.75
N SER A 173 -20.07 31.68 7.23
CA SER A 173 -18.79 31.56 6.50
C SER A 173 -19.01 30.92 5.12
N PRO A 174 -18.61 31.59 4.01
CA PRO A 174 -18.78 31.03 2.67
C PRO A 174 -17.96 29.75 2.47
N PHE A 175 -18.51 28.79 1.74
CA PHE A 175 -17.84 27.55 1.37
C PHE A 175 -18.25 27.13 -0.04
N GLN A 176 -17.48 26.23 -0.66
CA GLN A 176 -17.65 25.85 -2.08
C GLN A 176 -17.69 27.06 -3.03
N ILE A 177 -16.91 28.10 -2.72
CA ILE A 177 -16.76 29.31 -3.54
C ILE A 177 -16.33 28.91 -4.95
N SER A 178 -16.90 29.49 -5.99
CA SER A 178 -16.64 29.13 -7.39
C SER A 178 -16.82 30.34 -8.30
N PRO A 179 -15.76 30.79 -9.00
CA PRO A 179 -15.87 31.79 -10.05
C PRO A 179 -16.82 31.33 -11.16
N THR A 180 -17.63 32.25 -11.67
CA THR A 180 -18.57 32.03 -12.77
C THR A 180 -18.47 33.15 -13.81
N ARG A 181 -19.21 33.03 -14.93
CA ARG A 181 -19.21 34.06 -15.98
C ARG A 181 -19.85 35.37 -15.51
N ASP A 182 -20.67 35.29 -14.45
CA ASP A 182 -21.48 36.40 -13.94
C ASP A 182 -20.98 36.89 -12.56
N GLY A 183 -19.82 36.40 -12.09
CA GLY A 183 -19.25 36.77 -10.80
C GLY A 183 -18.75 35.56 -10.00
N VAL A 184 -19.17 35.42 -8.74
CA VAL A 184 -18.73 34.35 -7.83
C VAL A 184 -19.92 33.68 -7.15
N ALA A 185 -20.12 32.39 -7.44
CA ALA A 185 -21.11 31.56 -6.77
C ALA A 185 -20.53 30.92 -5.51
N PHE A 186 -21.30 30.80 -4.44
CA PHE A 186 -20.86 30.15 -3.20
C PHE A 186 -22.07 29.63 -2.40
N LEU A 187 -21.80 28.76 -1.44
CA LEU A 187 -22.75 28.41 -0.39
C LEU A 187 -22.42 29.17 0.88
N ASP A 188 -23.44 29.64 1.59
CA ASP A 188 -23.37 29.95 3.02
C ASP A 188 -24.53 29.27 3.74
N ARG A 189 -24.66 29.48 5.05
CA ARG A 189 -25.74 28.86 5.83
C ARG A 189 -26.33 29.81 6.86
N LYS A 190 -27.62 29.60 7.14
CA LYS A 190 -28.32 30.15 8.30
C LYS A 190 -28.97 29.00 9.07
N GLY A 191 -28.45 28.71 10.26
CA GLY A 191 -28.84 27.49 10.99
C GLY A 191 -28.51 26.23 10.18
N ASN A 192 -29.51 25.38 9.96
CA ASN A 192 -29.43 24.15 9.16
C ASN A 192 -29.89 24.33 7.70
N THR A 193 -30.07 25.57 7.24
CA THR A 193 -30.40 25.85 5.84
C THR A 193 -29.15 26.35 5.12
N ALA A 194 -28.77 25.66 4.05
CA ALA A 194 -27.76 26.12 3.11
C ALA A 194 -28.40 27.06 2.07
N HIS A 195 -27.71 28.13 1.70
CA HIS A 195 -28.12 29.05 0.66
C HIS A 195 -27.05 29.14 -0.42
N ALA A 196 -27.42 28.85 -1.66
CA ALA A 196 -26.59 29.14 -2.82
C ALA A 196 -26.80 30.59 -3.23
N LYS A 197 -25.70 31.34 -3.38
CA LYS A 197 -25.72 32.76 -3.73
C LYS A 197 -24.72 33.06 -4.84
N LEU A 198 -24.99 34.11 -5.60
CA LEU A 198 -24.12 34.67 -6.62
C LEU A 198 -23.82 36.12 -6.28
N TRP A 199 -22.54 36.43 -6.08
CA TRP A 199 -22.06 37.81 -6.03
C TRP A 199 -21.65 38.24 -7.43
N ALA A 200 -22.35 39.21 -8.01
CA ALA A 200 -22.05 39.76 -9.33
C ALA A 200 -20.96 40.84 -9.26
N GLU A 201 -20.29 41.09 -10.38
CA GLU A 201 -19.18 42.07 -10.46
C GLU A 201 -19.63 43.52 -10.18
N ASP A 202 -20.91 43.82 -10.38
CA ASP A 202 -21.54 45.10 -10.02
C ASP A 202 -21.76 45.25 -8.49
N GLY A 203 -21.39 44.23 -7.71
CA GLY A 203 -21.50 44.18 -6.25
C GLY A 203 -22.81 43.60 -5.75
N LYS A 204 -23.76 43.21 -6.62
CA LYS A 204 -25.06 42.68 -6.21
C LYS A 204 -24.96 41.22 -5.75
N LEU A 205 -25.52 40.93 -4.58
CA LEU A 205 -25.64 39.57 -4.06
C LEU A 205 -27.06 39.01 -4.30
N THR A 206 -27.16 37.93 -5.07
CA THR A 206 -28.42 37.29 -5.45
C THR A 206 -28.53 35.90 -4.84
N ALA A 207 -29.66 35.57 -4.20
CA ALA A 207 -29.95 34.22 -3.74
C ALA A 207 -30.44 33.35 -4.90
N LEU A 208 -29.76 32.24 -5.13
CA LEU A 208 -30.03 31.30 -6.23
C LEU A 208 -30.85 30.10 -5.77
N ALA A 209 -30.54 29.54 -4.61
CA ALA A 209 -31.24 28.39 -4.08
C ALA A 209 -31.15 28.31 -2.56
N SER A 210 -32.03 27.54 -1.94
CA SER A 210 -31.90 27.16 -0.53
C SER A 210 -32.35 25.72 -0.33
N GLY A 211 -31.70 25.00 0.58
CA GLY A 211 -32.03 23.62 0.93
C GLY A 211 -31.51 23.26 2.31
N ASP A 212 -31.76 22.05 2.76
CA ASP A 212 -31.17 21.56 4.01
C ASP A 212 -29.65 21.46 3.87
N LEU A 213 -28.93 21.76 4.95
CA LEU A 213 -27.47 21.72 4.99
C LEU A 213 -26.99 20.30 4.64
N GLY A 214 -26.08 20.19 3.66
CA GLY A 214 -25.62 18.90 3.12
C GLY A 214 -26.53 18.28 2.06
N ARG A 215 -27.72 18.82 1.81
CA ARG A 215 -28.63 18.36 0.74
C ARG A 215 -28.49 19.12 -0.57
N ILE A 216 -27.74 20.22 -0.61
CA ILE A 216 -27.37 20.94 -1.83
C ILE A 216 -25.86 21.20 -1.87
N SER A 217 -25.30 21.27 -3.06
CA SER A 217 -23.85 21.42 -3.28
C SER A 217 -23.58 22.19 -4.58
N LEU A 218 -22.45 22.89 -4.66
CA LEU A 218 -21.96 23.55 -5.86
C LEU A 218 -20.75 22.80 -6.43
N LYS A 219 -20.82 22.45 -7.71
CA LYS A 219 -19.78 21.70 -8.43
C LYS A 219 -19.33 22.51 -9.65
N ARG A 220 -18.02 22.73 -9.79
CA ARG A 220 -17.46 23.53 -10.90
C ARG A 220 -17.51 22.76 -12.21
N GLY A 221 -17.84 23.45 -13.29
CA GLY A 221 -17.72 22.98 -14.66
C GLY A 221 -16.71 23.79 -15.46
N THR A 222 -16.65 23.53 -16.76
CA THR A 222 -15.89 24.31 -17.74
C THR A 222 -16.67 25.54 -18.22
N GLY A 223 -15.96 26.52 -18.79
CA GLY A 223 -16.57 27.73 -19.36
C GLY A 223 -17.22 28.63 -18.33
N ASN A 224 -16.67 28.71 -17.12
CA ASN A 224 -17.20 29.49 -15.99
C ASN A 224 -18.66 29.16 -15.62
N ARG A 225 -19.06 27.90 -15.83
CA ARG A 225 -20.35 27.35 -15.39
C ARG A 225 -20.19 26.61 -14.07
N VAL A 226 -21.21 26.71 -13.21
CA VAL A 226 -21.31 25.96 -11.96
C VAL A 226 -22.59 25.14 -11.97
N PHE A 227 -22.56 23.96 -11.38
CA PHE A 227 -23.73 23.11 -11.22
C PHE A 227 -24.20 23.11 -9.77
N LEU A 228 -25.49 23.31 -9.57
CA LEU A 228 -26.16 23.09 -8.30
C LEU A 228 -26.68 21.65 -8.28
N THR A 229 -26.14 20.81 -7.41
CA THR A 229 -26.57 19.42 -7.22
C THR A 229 -27.37 19.27 -5.92
N GLY A 230 -28.09 18.16 -5.79
CA GLY A 230 -28.90 17.82 -4.62
C GLY A 230 -30.35 18.27 -4.75
N GLN A 231 -31.03 18.43 -3.60
CA GLN A 231 -32.47 18.68 -3.51
C GLN A 231 -32.76 20.07 -2.91
N PRO A 232 -32.82 21.14 -3.73
CA PRO A 232 -33.17 22.47 -3.25
C PRO A 232 -34.66 22.57 -2.89
N LYS A 233 -34.97 23.25 -1.78
CA LYS A 233 -36.34 23.62 -1.38
C LYS A 233 -36.86 24.85 -2.13
N LYS A 234 -35.95 25.76 -2.49
CA LYS A 234 -36.24 26.95 -3.32
C LYS A 234 -35.17 27.07 -4.39
N LEU A 235 -35.57 27.45 -5.60
CA LEU A 235 -34.71 27.52 -6.76
C LEU A 235 -35.07 28.72 -7.65
N HIS A 236 -34.09 29.58 -7.92
CA HIS A 236 -34.17 30.78 -8.75
C HIS A 236 -32.88 30.89 -9.58
N LEU A 237 -32.87 30.28 -10.77
CA LEU A 237 -31.69 30.18 -11.63
C LEU A 237 -31.85 30.87 -13.00
N THR A 238 -32.92 31.64 -13.21
CA THR A 238 -33.19 32.32 -14.49
C THR A 238 -32.00 33.20 -14.90
N ASP A 239 -31.49 32.98 -16.11
CA ASP A 239 -30.32 33.66 -16.72
C ASP A 239 -28.98 33.55 -15.96
N SER A 240 -28.86 32.62 -15.01
CA SER A 240 -27.65 32.41 -14.20
C SER A 240 -26.60 31.51 -14.89
N SER A 241 -25.33 31.70 -14.55
CA SER A 241 -24.24 30.74 -14.84
C SER A 241 -24.27 29.49 -13.96
N VAL A 242 -25.18 29.43 -12.99
CA VAL A 242 -25.44 28.25 -12.17
C VAL A 242 -26.61 27.46 -12.76
N ALA A 243 -26.37 26.19 -13.11
CA ALA A 243 -27.37 25.29 -13.68
C ALA A 243 -27.73 24.16 -12.69
N PRO A 244 -29.00 23.76 -12.56
CA PRO A 244 -29.37 22.65 -11.68
C PRO A 244 -29.02 21.30 -12.32
N LEU A 245 -28.65 20.32 -11.50
CA LEU A 245 -28.53 18.90 -11.87
C LEU A 245 -29.23 18.04 -10.82
N ASP A 246 -30.16 17.19 -11.27
CA ASP A 246 -30.91 16.28 -10.40
C ASP A 246 -30.08 15.03 -10.07
N VAL A 247 -29.09 15.21 -9.20
CA VAL A 247 -28.16 14.17 -8.72
C VAL A 247 -27.79 14.43 -7.26
N ALA A 248 -27.17 13.45 -6.60
CA ALA A 248 -26.79 13.57 -5.19
C ALA A 248 -25.81 14.75 -4.94
N ALA A 249 -25.89 15.36 -3.75
CA ALA A 249 -25.10 16.55 -3.42
C ALA A 249 -23.58 16.24 -3.32
N ASP A 250 -23.24 15.01 -2.92
CA ASP A 250 -21.88 14.50 -2.80
C ASP A 250 -21.28 14.03 -4.15
N ALA A 251 -22.09 13.81 -5.18
CA ALA A 251 -21.64 13.32 -6.48
C ALA A 251 -20.58 14.24 -7.13
N ASP A 252 -19.55 13.64 -7.72
CA ASP A 252 -18.61 14.36 -8.58
C ASP A 252 -19.20 14.55 -9.96
N ILE A 253 -18.98 15.71 -10.56
CA ILE A 253 -19.64 16.11 -11.81
C ILE A 253 -18.59 16.26 -12.91
N SER A 254 -18.85 15.65 -14.06
CA SER A 254 -18.06 15.85 -15.27
C SER A 254 -17.98 17.33 -15.67
N SER A 255 -16.91 17.74 -16.36
CA SER A 255 -16.64 19.11 -16.79
C SER A 255 -17.81 19.80 -17.52
N HIS A 256 -18.67 19.02 -18.20
CA HIS A 256 -19.85 19.51 -18.91
C HIS A 256 -21.18 19.20 -18.23
N GLY A 257 -21.18 18.56 -17.05
CA GLY A 257 -22.37 18.20 -16.30
C GLY A 257 -23.18 17.07 -16.91
N ARG A 258 -22.58 16.23 -17.77
CA ARG A 258 -23.25 15.15 -18.52
C ARG A 258 -23.23 13.80 -17.79
N LEU A 259 -22.27 13.62 -16.90
CA LEU A 259 -22.10 12.47 -16.02
C LEU A 259 -21.92 12.94 -14.58
N ALA A 260 -22.64 12.30 -13.67
CA ALA A 260 -22.47 12.41 -12.22
C ALA A 260 -21.95 11.10 -11.67
N VAL A 261 -21.00 11.15 -10.75
CA VAL A 261 -20.22 10.01 -10.29
C VAL A 261 -20.40 9.90 -8.78
N ASN A 262 -20.84 8.74 -8.32
CA ASN A 262 -20.91 8.49 -6.89
C ASN A 262 -19.47 8.44 -6.32
N PRO A 263 -19.25 8.90 -5.07
CA PRO A 263 -17.96 8.73 -4.40
C PRO A 263 -17.44 7.29 -4.55
N VAL A 264 -16.18 7.17 -5.00
CA VAL A 264 -15.54 5.88 -5.31
C VAL A 264 -14.82 5.37 -4.06
N LEU A 265 -14.88 4.05 -3.88
CA LEU A 265 -14.33 3.36 -2.72
C LEU A 265 -13.37 2.30 -3.21
N ALA A 266 -12.23 2.18 -2.51
CA ALA A 266 -11.32 1.08 -2.75
C ALA A 266 -11.97 -0.25 -2.34
N PRO A 267 -11.59 -1.37 -2.97
CA PRO A 267 -12.19 -2.68 -2.71
C PRO A 267 -12.10 -3.09 -1.24
N GLY A 268 -10.99 -2.81 -0.54
CA GLY A 268 -10.88 -3.08 0.90
C GLY A 268 -11.85 -2.25 1.73
N VAL A 269 -12.01 -0.96 1.40
CA VAL A 269 -13.04 -0.13 2.04
C VAL A 269 -14.42 -0.69 1.73
N ARG A 270 -14.70 -1.09 0.48
CA ARG A 270 -16.00 -1.65 0.05
C ARG A 270 -16.32 -3.00 0.68
N ALA A 271 -15.39 -3.93 0.73
CA ALA A 271 -15.55 -5.19 1.45
C ALA A 271 -15.95 -4.87 2.89
N GLY A 272 -15.24 -3.93 3.52
CA GLY A 272 -15.64 -3.40 4.81
C GLY A 272 -17.04 -2.83 4.86
N LEU A 273 -17.47 -2.06 3.85
CA LEU A 273 -18.84 -1.55 3.74
C LEU A 273 -19.87 -2.66 3.67
N ASP A 274 -19.62 -3.69 2.85
CA ASP A 274 -20.56 -4.80 2.65
C ASP A 274 -20.65 -5.65 3.93
N HIS A 275 -19.54 -5.82 4.65
CA HIS A 275 -19.48 -6.49 5.95
C HIS A 275 -20.10 -5.65 7.09
N ILE A 276 -19.98 -4.32 7.07
CA ILE A 276 -20.51 -3.42 8.12
C ILE A 276 -21.89 -2.83 7.81
N LYS A 277 -22.47 -3.08 6.63
CA LYS A 277 -23.76 -2.53 6.18
C LYS A 277 -24.89 -2.76 7.20
N ASP A 278 -24.79 -3.87 7.93
CA ASP A 278 -25.67 -4.26 9.02
C ASP A 278 -25.00 -4.22 10.40
N ALA A 279 -23.68 -3.94 10.49
CA ALA A 279 -22.90 -3.79 11.73
C ALA A 279 -23.20 -2.48 12.50
N GLY A 280 -24.48 -2.11 12.55
CA GLY A 280 -25.05 -0.98 13.27
C GLY A 280 -26.58 -0.89 13.19
N LYS A 281 -27.23 -1.66 12.31
CA LYS A 281 -28.70 -1.72 12.14
C LYS A 281 -29.24 -3.02 12.74
N GLY A 282 -30.18 -2.92 13.68
CA GLY A 282 -30.85 -4.10 14.25
C GLY A 282 -30.22 -4.71 15.51
N PHE A 283 -29.13 -4.13 16.05
CA PHE A 283 -28.66 -4.48 17.38
C PHE A 283 -29.71 -4.07 18.42
N THR A 284 -30.37 -5.06 19.02
CA THR A 284 -31.25 -4.92 20.18
C THR A 284 -30.51 -5.42 21.43
N ASN A 285 -31.15 -5.37 22.61
CA ASN A 285 -30.55 -5.80 23.89
C ASN A 285 -30.11 -7.28 23.96
N ALA A 286 -30.27 -8.07 22.88
CA ALA A 286 -29.96 -9.49 22.84
C ALA A 286 -28.77 -9.79 21.90
N GLU A 287 -27.96 -10.75 22.35
CA GLU A 287 -26.90 -11.37 21.55
C GLU A 287 -27.51 -12.04 20.30
N PRO A 288 -27.05 -11.76 19.08
CA PRO A 288 -27.49 -12.50 17.90
C PRO A 288 -27.01 -13.95 18.02
N ALA A 289 -27.89 -14.90 17.75
CA ALA A 289 -27.47 -16.28 17.46
C ALA A 289 -26.54 -16.28 16.24
N PRO A 290 -25.58 -17.22 16.15
CA PRO A 290 -24.72 -17.36 14.98
C PRO A 290 -25.59 -17.48 13.72
N ASN A 291 -25.42 -16.53 12.80
CA ASN A 291 -26.26 -16.44 11.62
C ASN A 291 -25.85 -17.54 10.62
N THR A 292 -26.77 -18.44 10.30
CA THR A 292 -26.61 -19.48 9.26
C THR A 292 -26.97 -18.91 7.89
N GLN A 293 -26.36 -17.78 7.50
CA GLN A 293 -26.59 -17.24 6.16
C GLN A 293 -25.74 -18.03 5.17
N GLU A 294 -26.40 -18.77 4.27
CA GLU A 294 -25.75 -19.41 3.13
C GLU A 294 -25.05 -18.33 2.30
N ALA A 295 -23.72 -18.31 2.38
CA ALA A 295 -22.88 -17.52 1.50
C ALA A 295 -23.06 -18.06 0.08
N THR A 296 -23.54 -17.21 -0.82
CA THR A 296 -23.39 -17.46 -2.25
C THR A 296 -21.96 -17.12 -2.62
N ASP A 297 -21.31 -18.06 -3.32
CA ASP A 297 -19.92 -17.99 -3.78
C ASP A 297 -19.60 -16.67 -4.50
N GLU A 298 -18.84 -15.78 -3.87
CA GLU A 298 -17.78 -15.00 -4.54
C GLU A 298 -16.62 -14.82 -3.54
N GLY A 299 -15.47 -15.41 -3.85
CA GLY A 299 -14.28 -15.31 -3.02
C GLY A 299 -13.81 -13.86 -2.92
N ALA A 300 -13.68 -13.34 -1.70
CA ALA A 300 -13.08 -12.03 -1.47
C ALA A 300 -11.57 -12.13 -1.72
N GLY A 301 -11.23 -12.02 -3.00
CA GLY A 301 -9.90 -11.83 -3.53
C GLY A 301 -10.01 -10.89 -4.72
N ALA A 302 -9.67 -9.63 -4.51
CA ALA A 302 -9.29 -8.70 -5.57
C ALA A 302 -10.38 -8.30 -6.59
N ASP A 303 -11.46 -7.64 -6.12
CA ASP A 303 -12.35 -6.91 -7.02
C ASP A 303 -11.68 -5.62 -7.55
N PRO A 304 -11.84 -5.29 -8.84
CA PRO A 304 -11.41 -3.99 -9.38
C PRO A 304 -12.20 -2.83 -8.74
N LEU A 305 -11.64 -1.62 -8.78
CA LEU A 305 -12.36 -0.42 -8.31
C LEU A 305 -13.66 -0.27 -9.11
N THR A 306 -14.81 -0.30 -8.45
CA THR A 306 -16.09 -0.09 -9.15
C THR A 306 -16.50 1.36 -9.07
N ILE A 307 -16.81 1.96 -10.21
CA ILE A 307 -17.34 3.31 -10.32
C ILE A 307 -18.79 3.24 -10.76
N THR A 308 -19.68 3.77 -9.91
CA THR A 308 -21.09 3.96 -10.24
C THR A 308 -21.32 5.41 -10.63
N SER A 309 -21.96 5.62 -11.78
CA SER A 309 -22.27 6.95 -12.29
C SER A 309 -23.65 7.00 -12.94
N THR A 310 -24.18 8.20 -13.10
CA THR A 310 -25.49 8.48 -13.69
C THR A 310 -25.33 9.49 -14.82
N ALA A 311 -25.81 9.15 -16.01
CA ALA A 311 -25.92 10.10 -17.10
C ALA A 311 -27.02 11.12 -16.77
N THR A 312 -26.63 12.38 -16.55
CA THR A 312 -27.52 13.42 -15.97
C THR A 312 -28.70 13.79 -16.87
N VAL A 313 -28.56 13.59 -18.18
CA VAL A 313 -29.60 13.90 -19.16
C VAL A 313 -30.68 12.82 -19.23
N THR A 314 -30.31 11.55 -19.04
CA THR A 314 -31.23 10.41 -19.21
C THR A 314 -31.62 9.74 -17.90
N GLY A 315 -30.92 10.02 -16.80
CA GLY A 315 -31.08 9.35 -15.51
C GLY A 315 -30.54 7.91 -15.49
N LYS A 316 -29.93 7.42 -16.58
CA LYS A 316 -29.45 6.04 -16.66
C LYS A 316 -28.20 5.86 -15.79
N ALA A 317 -28.27 4.94 -14.83
CA ALA A 317 -27.13 4.50 -14.05
C ALA A 317 -26.21 3.58 -14.87
N MET A 318 -24.92 3.65 -14.59
CA MET A 318 -23.88 2.81 -15.17
C MET A 318 -22.84 2.46 -14.11
N THR A 319 -22.37 1.22 -14.17
CA THR A 319 -21.38 0.69 -13.24
C THR A 319 -20.22 0.17 -14.08
N GLN A 320 -19.01 0.62 -13.77
CA GLN A 320 -17.79 0.22 -14.48
C GLN A 320 -16.77 -0.31 -13.49
N ALA A 321 -16.18 -1.45 -13.79
CA ALA A 321 -14.96 -1.90 -13.15
C ALA A 321 -13.77 -1.15 -13.74
N VAL A 322 -12.89 -0.65 -12.88
CA VAL A 322 -11.68 0.06 -13.24
C VAL A 322 -10.53 -0.80 -12.77
N ALA A 323 -9.84 -1.40 -13.74
CA ALA A 323 -8.55 -2.01 -13.48
C ALA A 323 -7.58 -0.93 -13.02
N ASP A 324 -6.71 -1.27 -12.08
CA ASP A 324 -5.66 -0.33 -11.66
C ASP A 324 -4.56 -0.30 -12.72
N THR A 325 -4.72 0.57 -13.72
CA THR A 325 -3.98 0.57 -14.99
C THR A 325 -2.83 1.56 -15.06
N THR A 326 -2.21 1.94 -13.93
CA THR A 326 -0.94 2.72 -13.93
C THR A 326 0.25 1.97 -14.57
N SER A 327 -0.01 0.84 -15.24
CA SER A 327 0.94 -0.12 -15.78
C SER A 327 1.29 0.02 -17.26
N ALA A 328 0.69 0.93 -18.04
CA ALA A 328 0.88 0.90 -19.50
C ALA A 328 2.33 1.18 -19.97
N THR A 329 3.19 1.81 -19.14
CA THR A 329 4.57 2.18 -19.53
C THR A 329 5.64 1.82 -18.49
N GLY A 330 5.27 1.22 -17.36
CA GLY A 330 6.23 0.82 -16.30
C GLY A 330 6.94 1.96 -15.58
N LYS A 331 6.51 3.23 -15.74
CA LYS A 331 7.15 4.41 -15.11
C LYS A 331 6.32 5.09 -14.01
N GLU A 332 5.05 4.73 -13.79
CA GLU A 332 4.11 5.61 -13.05
C GLU A 332 3.22 4.94 -11.98
N SER A 333 3.67 3.87 -11.32
CA SER A 333 2.81 3.24 -10.31
C SER A 333 2.66 4.04 -9.01
N PHE A 334 3.51 5.05 -8.77
CA PHE A 334 3.44 5.98 -7.65
C PHE A 334 3.91 7.37 -8.08
N SER A 335 3.33 8.42 -7.49
CA SER A 335 3.88 9.76 -7.64
C SER A 335 5.37 9.77 -7.26
N PRO A 336 6.26 10.38 -8.06
CA PRO A 336 7.69 10.46 -7.73
C PRO A 336 7.87 10.96 -6.30
N SER A 337 8.87 10.48 -5.56
CA SER A 337 9.23 11.13 -4.30
C SER A 337 9.55 12.62 -4.55
N LEU A 338 9.32 13.50 -3.57
CA LEU A 338 9.73 14.89 -3.76
C LEU A 338 11.25 14.96 -3.98
N GLN A 339 11.65 15.49 -5.14
CA GLN A 339 13.04 15.52 -5.57
C GLN A 339 13.93 16.16 -4.50
N THR A 340 15.04 15.48 -4.21
CA THR A 340 16.10 16.04 -3.38
C THR A 340 16.78 17.18 -4.12
N THR A 341 17.07 18.28 -3.41
CA THR A 341 17.76 19.44 -3.99
C THR A 341 19.29 19.35 -3.83
N GLY A 342 19.81 18.23 -3.32
CA GLY A 342 21.20 18.09 -2.88
C GLY A 342 22.14 17.53 -3.95
N LYS A 343 23.10 18.34 -4.41
CA LYS A 343 24.35 17.85 -5.02
C LYS A 343 25.04 16.89 -4.05
N GLN A 344 25.37 15.68 -4.52
CA GLN A 344 26.21 14.73 -3.80
C GLN A 344 27.52 15.39 -3.35
N ARG A 345 27.81 15.37 -2.05
CA ARG A 345 29.13 15.69 -1.51
C ARG A 345 29.80 14.42 -1.01
N SER A 346 30.86 14.03 -1.71
CA SER A 346 31.81 13.01 -1.28
C SER A 346 32.66 13.56 -0.13
N GLY A 347 32.30 13.23 1.11
CA GLY A 347 33.07 13.59 2.30
C GLY A 347 33.42 12.35 3.11
N VAL A 348 34.59 11.76 2.86
CA VAL A 348 35.15 10.69 3.70
C VAL A 348 35.80 11.36 4.93
N GLY A 349 35.10 11.35 6.06
CA GLY A 349 35.65 11.76 7.35
C GLY A 349 36.09 10.54 8.18
N SER A 350 37.30 10.58 8.73
CA SER A 350 37.85 9.53 9.61
C SER A 350 37.03 9.36 10.89
N ARG A 351 36.64 8.12 11.25
CA ARG A 351 35.76 7.80 12.38
C ARG A 351 36.54 7.30 13.61
N GLY A 352 35.98 7.55 14.80
CA GLY A 352 36.40 6.93 16.08
C GLY A 352 35.64 5.64 16.38
N ALA A 353 36.21 4.77 17.24
CA ALA A 353 35.75 3.39 17.48
C ALA A 353 34.28 3.24 17.96
N ALA A 354 33.73 4.21 18.71
CA ALA A 354 32.33 4.16 19.16
C ALA A 354 31.31 4.37 18.02
N ALA A 355 31.69 5.12 16.97
CA ALA A 355 30.82 5.35 15.81
C ALA A 355 30.74 4.12 14.88
N ALA A 356 31.76 3.25 14.90
CA ALA A 356 31.80 2.02 14.13
C ALA A 356 30.83 0.95 14.66
N ALA A 357 30.56 0.89 15.97
CA ALA A 357 29.64 -0.09 16.55
C ALA A 357 28.15 0.21 16.22
N ILE A 358 27.76 1.48 16.20
CA ILE A 358 26.35 1.91 16.00
C ILE A 358 25.90 1.75 14.54
N GLU A 359 26.83 1.81 13.58
CA GLU A 359 26.59 1.58 12.14
C GLU A 359 26.05 0.19 11.84
N HIS A 360 26.27 -0.76 12.74
CA HIS A 360 25.92 -2.16 12.54
C HIS A 360 24.82 -2.67 13.46
N ASP A 361 24.48 -1.91 14.49
CA ASP A 361 23.41 -2.23 15.43
C ASP A 361 22.05 -1.85 14.82
N PRO A 362 21.09 -2.77 14.62
CA PRO A 362 19.76 -2.42 14.14
C PRO A 362 18.97 -1.54 15.14
N VAL A 363 19.38 -1.49 16.40
CA VAL A 363 18.76 -0.67 17.44
C VAL A 363 19.25 0.78 17.36
N ASP A 364 18.31 1.72 17.48
CA ASP A 364 18.60 3.14 17.71
C ASP A 364 19.05 3.37 19.17
N THR A 365 20.36 3.26 19.42
CA THR A 365 20.94 3.43 20.76
C THR A 365 20.95 4.89 21.24
N ASP A 366 20.79 5.86 20.34
CA ASP A 366 20.72 7.30 20.59
C ASP A 366 19.28 7.85 20.71
N ARG A 367 18.27 6.97 20.62
CA ARG A 367 16.84 7.31 20.69
C ARG A 367 16.46 8.05 21.98
N TRP A 368 15.37 8.82 21.91
CA TRP A 368 14.74 9.42 23.10
C TRP A 368 13.51 8.65 23.59
N CYS A 369 12.94 7.80 22.74
CA CYS A 369 11.82 6.94 23.11
C CYS A 369 12.29 5.73 23.92
N SER A 370 11.51 5.34 24.93
CA SER A 370 11.90 4.35 25.93
C SER A 370 12.19 2.97 25.33
N ILE A 371 11.29 2.48 24.48
CA ILE A 371 11.38 1.15 23.89
C ILE A 371 11.89 1.26 22.46
N PRO A 372 13.07 0.69 22.15
CA PRO A 372 13.64 0.79 20.81
C PRO A 372 12.74 0.10 19.79
N ARG A 373 12.77 0.62 18.55
CA ARG A 373 12.42 -0.17 17.38
C ARG A 373 13.58 -1.13 17.09
N ASN A 374 13.27 -2.26 16.46
CA ASN A 374 14.26 -3.19 15.92
C ASN A 374 15.18 -3.89 16.96
N ASP A 375 14.80 -3.88 18.24
CA ASP A 375 15.40 -4.77 19.24
C ASP A 375 14.72 -6.13 19.16
N VAL A 376 15.48 -7.18 18.82
CA VAL A 376 14.99 -8.56 18.71
C VAL A 376 14.46 -9.14 20.01
N LYS A 377 14.75 -8.50 21.16
CA LYS A 377 14.26 -8.89 22.49
C LYS A 377 12.97 -8.16 22.89
N ALA A 378 12.46 -7.27 22.04
CA ALA A 378 11.35 -6.38 22.34
C ALA A 378 10.34 -6.29 21.19
N LEU A 379 9.76 -7.43 20.77
CA LEU A 379 8.64 -7.43 19.84
C LEU A 379 7.29 -7.37 20.57
N ALA A 380 6.32 -6.76 19.89
CA ALA A 380 4.93 -6.68 20.31
C ALA A 380 4.05 -7.61 19.47
N LEU A 381 3.06 -8.24 20.12
CA LEU A 381 2.03 -9.01 19.43
C LEU A 381 1.10 -8.06 18.70
N GLN A 382 0.79 -8.32 17.43
CA GLN A 382 -0.34 -7.70 16.76
C GLN A 382 -1.63 -8.45 17.19
N PRO A 383 -2.48 -7.85 18.05
CA PRO A 383 -3.67 -8.55 18.57
C PRO A 383 -4.72 -8.74 17.47
N THR A 384 -5.56 -9.76 17.64
CA THR A 384 -6.81 -9.88 16.88
C THR A 384 -7.83 -8.84 17.35
N SER A 385 -8.79 -8.49 16.49
CA SER A 385 -9.92 -7.60 16.84
C SER A 385 -10.68 -8.10 18.08
N ASN A 386 -10.92 -9.41 18.16
CA ASN A 386 -11.51 -10.09 19.32
C ASN A 386 -10.71 -9.87 20.61
N GLN A 387 -9.38 -9.93 20.55
CA GLN A 387 -8.52 -9.67 21.72
C GLN A 387 -8.64 -8.23 22.19
N VAL A 388 -8.70 -7.25 21.27
CA VAL A 388 -8.87 -5.82 21.60
C VAL A 388 -10.24 -5.56 22.25
N GLU A 389 -11.33 -6.03 21.63
CA GLU A 389 -12.68 -5.86 22.17
C GLU A 389 -12.85 -6.54 23.54
N TRP A 390 -12.32 -7.76 23.69
CA TRP A 390 -12.28 -8.45 24.96
C TRP A 390 -11.52 -7.65 26.03
N ALA A 391 -10.32 -7.17 25.71
CA ALA A 391 -9.51 -6.44 26.67
C ALA A 391 -10.20 -5.15 27.13
N VAL A 392 -10.84 -4.41 26.22
CA VAL A 392 -11.66 -3.25 26.58
C VAL A 392 -12.84 -3.65 27.47
N ASN A 393 -13.60 -4.68 27.11
CA ASN A 393 -14.74 -5.17 27.89
C ASN A 393 -14.32 -5.60 29.31
N MET A 394 -13.15 -6.21 29.47
CA MET A 394 -12.60 -6.58 30.79
C MET A 394 -12.10 -5.34 31.56
N ALA A 395 -11.44 -4.40 30.88
CA ALA A 395 -10.84 -3.21 31.50
C ALA A 395 -11.89 -2.31 32.15
N ILE A 396 -12.95 -1.97 31.42
CA ILE A 396 -14.02 -1.09 31.92
C ILE A 396 -14.76 -1.67 33.13
N ARG A 397 -14.67 -2.99 33.37
CA ARG A 397 -15.26 -3.71 34.52
C ARG A 397 -14.28 -3.90 35.68
N GLY A 398 -13.03 -3.42 35.57
CA GLY A 398 -12.03 -3.65 36.62
C GLY A 398 -11.44 -5.07 36.63
N GLU A 399 -11.66 -5.83 35.56
CA GLU A 399 -11.34 -7.26 35.46
C GLU A 399 -10.28 -7.56 34.39
N LEU A 400 -9.61 -6.55 33.80
CA LEU A 400 -8.43 -6.81 32.96
C LEU A 400 -7.22 -7.14 33.85
N ARG A 401 -7.27 -8.33 34.44
CA ARG A 401 -6.40 -8.81 35.51
C ARG A 401 -5.61 -10.03 35.07
N ALA A 402 -4.46 -10.23 35.70
CA ALA A 402 -3.55 -11.36 35.40
C ALA A 402 -4.26 -12.73 35.36
N LYS A 403 -5.25 -12.96 36.22
CA LYS A 403 -6.02 -14.23 36.30
C LYS A 403 -6.81 -14.57 35.03
N TRP A 404 -7.11 -13.58 34.20
CA TRP A 404 -7.86 -13.75 32.94
C TRP A 404 -6.96 -13.73 31.70
N ILE A 405 -5.70 -13.36 31.86
CA ILE A 405 -4.73 -13.20 30.78
C ILE A 405 -3.85 -14.44 30.72
N THR A 406 -3.58 -14.94 29.52
CA THR A 406 -2.62 -16.02 29.31
C THR A 406 -1.22 -15.50 29.64
N GLN A 407 -0.66 -15.98 30.76
CA GLN A 407 0.69 -15.63 31.20
C GLN A 407 1.75 -16.50 30.50
N GLY A 408 3.01 -16.07 30.52
CA GLY A 408 4.11 -16.80 29.88
C GLY A 408 4.16 -16.61 28.36
N GLY A 409 4.59 -17.63 27.61
CA GLY A 409 4.68 -17.58 26.16
C GLY A 409 5.43 -16.36 25.64
N TRP A 410 4.82 -15.62 24.69
CA TRP A 410 5.43 -14.43 24.09
C TRP A 410 5.72 -13.29 25.10
N ARG A 411 4.94 -13.19 26.19
CA ARG A 411 5.19 -12.23 27.27
C ARG A 411 6.44 -12.57 28.06
N ALA A 412 6.71 -13.85 28.27
CA ALA A 412 7.97 -14.29 28.87
C ALA A 412 9.15 -14.07 27.90
N GLN A 413 8.98 -14.38 26.61
CA GLN A 413 10.00 -14.18 25.58
C GLN A 413 10.42 -12.71 25.45
N THR A 414 9.45 -11.79 25.49
CA THR A 414 9.70 -10.34 25.44
C THR A 414 10.11 -9.76 26.81
N GLY A 415 10.30 -10.62 27.83
CA GLY A 415 10.79 -10.25 29.16
C GLY A 415 9.83 -9.39 29.99
N LEU A 416 8.51 -9.56 29.81
CA LEU A 416 7.47 -8.97 30.66
C LEU A 416 7.13 -9.88 31.86
N GLY A 417 7.29 -11.19 31.72
CA GLY A 417 6.92 -12.16 32.75
C GLY A 417 5.40 -12.20 32.96
N THR A 418 4.97 -12.10 34.21
CA THR A 418 3.54 -11.99 34.56
C THR A 418 3.07 -10.56 34.41
N VAL A 419 2.02 -10.33 33.62
CA VAL A 419 1.40 -9.02 33.45
C VAL A 419 0.05 -8.95 34.14
N ASP A 420 -0.13 -7.90 34.95
CA ASP A 420 -1.42 -7.49 35.51
C ASP A 420 -1.73 -6.06 35.03
N PRO A 421 -2.42 -5.87 33.89
CA PRO A 421 -2.67 -4.55 33.31
C PRO A 421 -3.24 -3.56 34.30
N GLN A 422 -4.24 -3.98 35.08
CA GLN A 422 -4.84 -3.14 36.11
C GLN A 422 -4.13 -3.16 37.47
N GLY A 423 -3.11 -3.98 37.64
CA GLY A 423 -2.13 -3.82 38.72
C GLY A 423 -1.16 -2.69 38.39
N LEU A 424 -0.77 -2.56 37.11
CA LEU A 424 0.11 -1.49 36.62
C LEU A 424 -0.62 -0.15 36.45
N PHE A 425 -1.84 -0.19 35.91
CA PHE A 425 -2.72 0.95 35.69
C PHE A 425 -4.07 0.69 36.37
N PRO A 426 -4.18 1.00 37.68
CA PRO A 426 -5.41 0.77 38.43
C PRO A 426 -6.65 1.35 37.74
N PRO A 427 -7.82 0.68 37.84
CA PRO A 427 -9.06 1.22 37.31
C PRO A 427 -9.28 2.65 37.81
N PRO A 428 -9.45 3.63 36.91
CA PRO A 428 -9.60 5.01 37.32
C PRO A 428 -11.00 5.23 37.91
N THR A 429 -11.09 6.07 38.94
CA THR A 429 -12.37 6.58 39.43
C THR A 429 -12.76 7.80 38.62
N LEU A 430 -14.00 7.85 38.13
CA LEU A 430 -14.54 9.02 37.47
C LEU A 430 -15.14 9.99 38.49
N LYS A 431 -14.85 11.28 38.35
CA LYS A 431 -15.61 12.34 39.03
C LYS A 431 -17.05 12.27 38.52
N GLY A 432 -18.00 12.16 39.45
CA GLY A 432 -19.41 11.88 39.15
C GLY A 432 -19.81 10.40 39.32
N GLY A 433 -18.86 9.48 39.50
CA GLY A 433 -19.13 8.03 39.57
C GLY A 433 -19.25 7.38 38.19
N GLY A 434 -19.68 6.12 38.13
CA GLY A 434 -19.85 5.38 36.86
C GLY A 434 -18.54 4.88 36.22
N ARG A 435 -18.59 4.57 34.92
CA ARG A 435 -17.47 4.00 34.15
C ARG A 435 -17.50 4.41 32.68
N ILE A 436 -16.38 4.21 31.98
CA ILE A 436 -16.27 4.43 30.53
C ILE A 436 -17.10 3.40 29.76
N PRO A 437 -17.93 3.80 28.77
CA PRO A 437 -18.56 2.87 27.84
C PRO A 437 -17.50 2.19 26.96
N ALA A 438 -17.64 0.88 26.74
CA ALA A 438 -16.71 0.08 25.92
C ALA A 438 -16.44 0.74 24.56
N GLN A 439 -17.51 1.20 23.89
CA GLN A 439 -17.46 1.75 22.54
C GLN A 439 -16.75 3.10 22.45
N VAL A 440 -16.74 3.90 23.51
CA VAL A 440 -15.98 5.16 23.53
C VAL A 440 -14.48 4.84 23.52
N LEU A 441 -14.04 3.89 24.35
CA LEU A 441 -12.65 3.46 24.36
C LEU A 441 -12.28 2.75 23.04
N LEU A 442 -13.11 1.85 22.53
CA LEU A 442 -12.89 1.20 21.23
C LEU A 442 -12.81 2.22 20.09
N GLY A 443 -13.65 3.27 20.10
CA GLY A 443 -13.59 4.36 19.13
C GLY A 443 -12.29 5.17 19.21
N VAL A 444 -11.71 5.35 20.40
CA VAL A 444 -10.36 5.93 20.55
C VAL A 444 -9.32 5.02 19.91
N LEU A 445 -9.30 3.73 20.27
CA LEU A 445 -8.34 2.77 19.74
C LEU A 445 -8.44 2.61 18.20
N ALA A 446 -9.66 2.67 17.68
CA ALA A 446 -9.96 2.73 16.25
C ALA A 446 -9.33 3.95 15.58
N GLN A 447 -9.55 5.13 16.17
CA GLN A 447 -9.07 6.38 15.61
C GLN A 447 -7.54 6.51 15.69
N GLU A 448 -6.93 6.01 16.77
CA GLU A 448 -5.49 6.13 17.04
C GLU A 448 -4.65 5.23 16.13
N SER A 449 -4.94 3.93 16.07
CA SER A 449 -4.04 2.94 15.43
C SER A 449 -4.72 1.94 14.51
N ASN A 450 -6.06 1.97 14.39
CA ASN A 450 -6.81 0.89 13.72
C ASN A 450 -6.57 -0.50 14.36
N PHE A 451 -6.50 -0.55 15.70
CA PHE A 451 -6.24 -1.76 16.49
C PHE A 451 -4.81 -2.34 16.34
N TRP A 452 -3.87 -1.58 15.80
CA TRP A 452 -2.49 -2.02 15.66
C TRP A 452 -1.67 -1.79 16.93
N GLN A 453 -1.02 -2.85 17.40
CA GLN A 453 -0.05 -2.82 18.50
C GLN A 453 1.38 -2.97 17.98
N ALA A 454 1.56 -3.66 16.86
CA ALA A 454 2.83 -3.88 16.21
C ALA A 454 2.89 -3.13 14.86
N GLU A 455 4.08 -2.90 14.33
CA GLU A 455 4.26 -2.20 13.04
C GLU A 455 3.52 -2.92 11.90
N SER A 456 3.08 -2.15 10.91
CA SER A 456 2.06 -2.51 9.90
C SER A 456 2.36 -3.73 9.01
N GLY A 457 3.59 -4.24 9.02
CA GLY A 457 3.95 -5.46 8.29
C GLY A 457 3.50 -6.76 8.97
N ALA A 458 3.09 -6.71 10.24
CA ALA A 458 2.55 -7.88 10.94
C ALA A 458 1.06 -8.03 10.70
N VAL A 459 0.62 -9.25 10.36
CA VAL A 459 -0.80 -9.62 10.39
C VAL A 459 -1.22 -9.99 11.82
N PRO A 460 -2.51 -9.91 12.18
CA PRO A 460 -2.94 -10.28 13.53
C PRO A 460 -2.57 -11.73 13.88
N GLY A 461 -1.88 -11.86 15.01
CA GLY A 461 -1.27 -13.09 15.51
C GLY A 461 0.23 -13.22 15.27
N GLN A 462 0.83 -12.37 14.43
CA GLN A 462 2.28 -12.22 14.34
C GLN A 462 2.83 -11.25 15.38
N MET A 463 4.14 -11.34 15.59
CA MET A 463 4.90 -10.39 16.40
C MET A 463 5.69 -9.47 15.46
N SER A 464 5.93 -8.22 15.86
CA SER A 464 6.77 -7.28 15.09
C SER A 464 7.39 -6.25 16.03
N SER A 465 8.22 -5.34 15.49
CA SER A 465 8.60 -4.11 16.20
C SER A 465 7.34 -3.45 16.81
N PRO A 466 7.44 -2.89 18.03
CA PRO A 466 6.31 -2.22 18.65
C PRO A 466 5.84 -1.07 17.75
N LEU A 467 4.54 -0.92 17.59
CA LEU A 467 3.99 0.18 16.80
C LEU A 467 4.38 1.48 17.48
N ALA A 468 5.33 2.18 16.89
CA ALA A 468 5.76 3.49 17.32
C ALA A 468 5.78 4.36 16.08
N ALA A 469 4.68 5.10 15.85
CA ALA A 469 4.43 5.81 14.60
C ALA A 469 5.72 6.45 14.07
N VAL A 470 6.22 6.02 12.91
CA VAL A 470 7.58 6.32 12.45
C VAL A 470 7.90 7.82 12.53
N ALA A 471 6.95 8.65 12.09
CA ALA A 471 7.04 10.11 12.18
C ALA A 471 7.20 10.61 13.63
N GLY A 472 6.44 10.03 14.55
CA GLY A 472 6.47 10.31 15.99
C GLY A 472 7.71 9.75 16.69
N PHE A 473 8.20 8.57 16.32
CA PHE A 473 9.40 7.96 16.92
C PHE A 473 10.68 8.72 16.57
N TYR A 474 10.84 9.14 15.30
CA TYR A 474 12.04 9.86 14.85
C TYR A 474 11.89 11.40 14.83
N GLY A 475 10.70 11.93 15.09
CA GLY A 475 10.46 13.37 15.11
C GLY A 475 10.61 14.05 13.74
N HIS A 476 10.25 13.33 12.67
CA HIS A 476 10.39 13.76 11.28
C HIS A 476 9.75 15.13 10.99
N LYS A 477 10.45 15.96 10.22
CA LYS A 477 10.00 17.30 9.76
C LYS A 477 10.66 17.63 8.44
N GLY A 478 10.00 18.39 7.59
CA GLY A 478 10.59 18.93 6.37
C GLY A 478 9.66 18.76 5.18
N GLU A 479 9.90 19.53 4.14
CA GLU A 479 9.08 19.49 2.92
C GLU A 479 9.65 18.54 1.86
N THR A 480 10.92 18.12 1.96
CA THR A 480 11.59 17.16 1.04
C THR A 480 11.74 15.77 1.65
N SER A 481 11.90 14.73 0.81
CA SER A 481 12.10 13.36 1.29
C SER A 481 13.33 13.25 2.20
N GLU A 482 14.46 13.82 1.78
CA GLU A 482 15.71 13.81 2.57
C GLU A 482 15.56 14.51 3.93
N GLU A 483 14.91 15.68 3.98
CA GLU A 483 14.68 16.38 5.25
C GLU A 483 13.64 15.68 6.11
N TYR A 484 12.56 15.15 5.52
CA TYR A 484 11.55 14.37 6.23
C TYR A 484 12.22 13.20 6.96
N TRP A 485 13.01 12.38 6.27
CA TRP A 485 13.68 11.22 6.85
C TRP A 485 14.78 11.59 7.85
N LYS A 486 15.13 12.86 8.02
CA LYS A 486 16.11 13.30 9.04
C LYS A 486 15.56 13.03 10.44
N ILE A 487 16.33 12.32 11.24
CA ILE A 487 15.98 11.98 12.61
C ILE A 487 16.21 13.20 13.52
N ARG A 488 15.18 13.57 14.27
CA ARG A 488 15.15 14.71 15.22
C ARG A 488 14.55 14.25 16.54
N TRP A 489 15.36 13.57 17.35
CA TRP A 489 14.96 12.96 18.62
C TRP A 489 14.25 13.92 19.60
N ALA A 490 14.62 15.19 19.61
CA ALA A 490 13.98 16.18 20.47
C ALA A 490 12.47 16.37 20.17
N ASN A 491 12.07 16.09 18.93
CA ASN A 491 10.69 16.19 18.47
C ASN A 491 9.92 14.86 18.61
N SER A 492 10.54 13.79 19.09
CA SER A 492 9.90 12.47 19.13
C SER A 492 8.71 12.45 20.10
N ASP A 493 7.51 12.10 19.64
CA ASP A 493 6.34 12.03 20.52
C ASP A 493 6.32 10.76 21.38
N CYS A 494 6.94 9.68 20.89
CA CYS A 494 7.06 8.36 21.48
C CYS A 494 5.73 7.68 21.79
N GLY A 495 4.77 7.77 20.86
CA GLY A 495 3.48 7.09 20.97
C GLY A 495 3.59 5.60 20.67
N TYR A 496 3.10 4.74 21.56
CA TYR A 496 3.18 3.29 21.39
C TYR A 496 1.82 2.59 21.37
N GLY A 497 1.71 1.56 20.52
CA GLY A 497 0.69 0.52 20.57
C GLY A 497 -0.74 0.95 20.21
N VAL A 498 -1.73 0.14 20.60
CA VAL A 498 -3.13 0.28 20.15
C VAL A 498 -3.74 1.64 20.48
N GLY A 499 -3.42 2.23 21.63
CA GLY A 499 -3.89 3.56 22.02
C GLY A 499 -2.89 4.68 21.78
N GLN A 500 -1.77 4.43 21.09
CA GLN A 500 -0.72 5.42 20.82
C GLN A 500 -0.29 6.19 22.09
N VAL A 501 -0.07 5.47 23.19
CA VAL A 501 0.27 6.05 24.50
C VAL A 501 1.61 6.77 24.42
N THR A 502 1.62 8.08 24.67
CA THR A 502 2.81 8.96 24.58
C THR A 502 3.32 9.43 25.94
N ASP A 503 2.42 9.69 26.89
CA ASP A 503 2.77 10.28 28.18
C ASP A 503 3.64 9.35 29.03
N GLY A 504 4.79 9.87 29.44
CA GLY A 504 5.82 9.19 30.21
C GLY A 504 6.59 8.12 29.43
N MET A 505 6.49 8.10 28.10
CA MET A 505 7.14 7.09 27.24
C MET A 505 8.51 7.49 26.70
N ARG A 506 9.00 8.70 27.02
CA ARG A 506 10.39 9.09 26.80
C ARG A 506 11.33 8.56 27.88
N LEU A 507 12.60 8.35 27.53
CA LEU A 507 13.65 7.99 28.49
C LEU A 507 13.77 9.05 29.59
N ALA A 508 14.12 8.63 30.80
CA ALA A 508 14.36 9.54 31.91
C ALA A 508 15.50 10.52 31.56
N GLY A 509 15.30 11.81 31.83
CA GLY A 509 16.18 12.91 31.42
C GLY A 509 15.98 13.39 29.97
N ARG A 510 15.01 12.83 29.23
CA ARG A 510 14.63 13.23 27.86
C ARG A 510 13.15 13.62 27.75
N GLU A 511 12.45 13.73 28.86
CA GLU A 511 11.03 14.06 28.97
C GLU A 511 10.70 15.37 28.24
N LYS A 512 9.44 15.52 27.80
CA LYS A 512 8.96 16.85 27.40
C LYS A 512 8.88 17.75 28.63
N PRO A 513 8.94 19.09 28.47
CA PRO A 513 8.77 20.00 29.60
C PRO A 513 7.46 19.73 30.36
N GLY A 514 7.56 19.47 31.68
CA GLY A 514 6.42 19.19 32.55
C GLY A 514 5.94 17.73 32.56
N GLU A 515 6.58 16.84 31.82
CA GLU A 515 6.29 15.41 31.78
C GLU A 515 7.19 14.64 32.77
N VAL A 516 6.67 13.54 33.32
CA VAL A 516 7.44 12.60 34.15
C VAL A 516 7.45 11.24 33.46
N SER A 517 8.63 10.65 33.26
CA SER A 517 8.75 9.31 32.70
C SER A 517 8.06 8.27 33.57
N LEU A 518 7.34 7.35 32.93
CA LEU A 518 6.90 6.12 33.56
C LEU A 518 8.13 5.28 33.95
N SER A 519 7.96 4.38 34.92
CA SER A 519 9.03 3.43 35.24
C SER A 519 9.37 2.55 34.03
N PRO A 520 10.63 2.10 33.86
CA PRO A 520 11.03 1.28 32.71
C PRO A 520 10.14 0.04 32.53
N THR A 521 9.69 -0.59 33.62
CA THR A 521 8.76 -1.72 33.59
C THR A 521 7.41 -1.33 32.97
N LYS A 522 6.85 -0.19 33.34
CA LYS A 522 5.58 0.31 32.76
C LYS A 522 5.75 0.69 31.29
N GLN A 523 6.84 1.39 30.95
CA GLN A 523 7.16 1.73 29.56
C GLN A 523 7.23 0.48 28.68
N LYS A 524 7.98 -0.54 29.13
CA LYS A 524 8.11 -1.80 28.41
C LYS A 524 6.77 -2.52 28.24
N ALA A 525 5.97 -2.58 29.30
CA ALA A 525 4.67 -3.23 29.26
C ALA A 525 3.67 -2.49 28.33
N VAL A 526 3.65 -1.16 28.34
CA VAL A 526 2.80 -0.34 27.45
C VAL A 526 3.18 -0.54 25.97
N ALA A 527 4.47 -0.63 25.65
CA ALA A 527 4.91 -0.76 24.26
C ALA A 527 4.71 -2.18 23.70
N LEU A 528 4.85 -3.21 24.54
CA LEU A 528 4.94 -4.60 24.08
C LEU A 528 3.66 -5.41 24.34
N ASP A 529 2.80 -4.97 25.25
CA ASP A 529 1.56 -5.68 25.60
C ASP A 529 0.30 -4.86 25.32
N TYR A 530 -0.52 -5.39 24.41
CA TYR A 530 -1.75 -4.72 23.98
C TYR A 530 -2.76 -4.52 25.12
N ALA A 531 -2.84 -5.44 26.09
CA ALA A 531 -3.79 -5.35 27.20
C ALA A 531 -3.33 -4.29 28.22
N VAL A 532 -2.03 -4.20 28.49
CA VAL A 532 -1.44 -3.12 29.30
C VAL A 532 -1.62 -1.78 28.60
N ASN A 533 -1.39 -1.71 27.29
CA ASN A 533 -1.60 -0.50 26.50
C ASN A 533 -3.06 -0.02 26.59
N ILE A 534 -4.04 -0.93 26.47
CA ILE A 534 -5.47 -0.63 26.62
C ILE A 534 -5.79 -0.13 28.04
N ALA A 535 -5.22 -0.73 29.09
CA ALA A 535 -5.40 -0.26 30.47
C ALA A 535 -4.83 1.16 30.67
N ALA A 536 -3.65 1.45 30.11
CA ALA A 536 -3.07 2.78 30.13
C ALA A 536 -3.93 3.80 29.35
N SER A 537 -4.44 3.41 28.19
CA SER A 537 -5.33 4.24 27.36
C SER A 537 -6.63 4.57 28.08
N MET A 538 -7.22 3.59 28.77
CA MET A 538 -8.40 3.79 29.63
C MET A 538 -8.11 4.78 30.76
N TYR A 539 -6.93 4.68 31.39
CA TYR A 539 -6.51 5.60 32.45
C TYR A 539 -6.39 7.04 31.92
N ILE A 540 -5.75 7.23 30.76
CA ILE A 540 -5.60 8.54 30.12
C ILE A 540 -6.98 9.13 29.80
N LEU A 541 -7.87 8.34 29.19
CA LEU A 541 -9.22 8.83 28.84
C LEU A 541 -10.02 9.23 30.10
N ALA A 542 -9.94 8.47 31.18
CA ALA A 542 -10.55 8.82 32.45
C ALA A 542 -9.93 10.08 33.09
N ASP A 543 -8.61 10.26 32.97
CA ASP A 543 -7.95 11.50 33.41
C ASP A 543 -8.51 12.71 32.65
N LYS A 544 -8.73 12.60 31.33
CA LYS A 544 -9.34 13.67 30.53
C LYS A 544 -10.78 13.98 30.96
N TRP A 545 -11.57 12.95 31.28
CA TRP A 545 -12.89 13.12 31.91
C TRP A 545 -12.77 13.87 33.24
N ASN A 546 -11.89 13.42 34.12
CA ASN A 546 -11.70 14.02 35.44
C ASN A 546 -11.17 15.46 35.36
N GLN A 547 -10.36 15.78 34.36
CA GLN A 547 -9.82 17.11 34.14
C GLN A 547 -10.95 18.09 33.80
N VAL A 548 -11.82 17.74 32.83
CA VAL A 548 -12.99 18.56 32.47
C VAL A 548 -14.07 18.60 33.56
N HIS A 549 -13.97 17.76 34.60
CA HIS A 549 -14.86 17.77 35.78
C HIS A 549 -14.20 18.40 37.02
N THR A 550 -13.15 19.20 36.86
CA THR A 550 -12.51 19.89 37.99
C THR A 550 -13.31 21.10 38.43
N THR A 551 -13.64 21.19 39.73
CA THR A 551 -14.36 22.32 40.32
C THR A 551 -13.73 23.66 39.93
N GLY A 552 -14.55 24.61 39.48
CA GLY A 552 -14.10 25.93 38.99
C GLY A 552 -13.72 25.95 37.50
N GLN A 553 -13.71 24.80 36.83
CA GLN A 553 -13.46 24.66 35.39
C GLN A 553 -14.24 23.51 34.74
N THR A 554 -15.39 23.15 35.33
CA THR A 554 -16.22 22.03 34.87
C THR A 554 -16.83 22.31 33.49
N ILE A 555 -16.79 21.33 32.58
CA ILE A 555 -17.46 21.32 31.28
C ILE A 555 -18.16 19.97 31.10
N THR A 556 -19.48 19.97 31.26
CA THR A 556 -20.32 18.77 31.10
C THR A 556 -21.10 18.77 29.79
N VAL A 557 -21.65 17.62 29.43
CA VAL A 557 -22.48 17.43 28.23
C VAL A 557 -23.78 16.71 28.59
N ASN A 558 -24.90 17.19 28.05
CA ASN A 558 -26.26 16.73 28.30
C ASN A 558 -26.58 16.56 29.80
N ASN A 559 -26.87 15.33 30.24
CA ASN A 559 -27.16 14.98 31.63
C ASN A 559 -25.91 14.55 32.42
N ASP A 560 -24.73 14.58 31.80
CA ASP A 560 -23.43 14.24 32.39
C ASP A 560 -23.30 12.79 32.90
N ASP A 561 -24.21 11.88 32.52
CA ASP A 561 -24.11 10.46 32.83
C ASP A 561 -22.97 9.81 32.02
N PRO A 562 -21.90 9.30 32.67
CA PRO A 562 -20.76 8.70 31.98
C PRO A 562 -21.12 7.39 31.25
N SER A 563 -22.29 6.80 31.50
CA SER A 563 -22.76 5.62 30.75
C SER A 563 -23.13 5.95 29.29
N LYS A 564 -23.27 7.24 28.94
CA LYS A 564 -23.72 7.72 27.64
C LYS A 564 -22.53 8.15 26.76
N PRO A 565 -22.33 7.58 25.56
CA PRO A 565 -21.21 7.94 24.69
C PRO A 565 -21.09 9.44 24.39
N GLU A 566 -22.20 10.13 24.12
CA GLU A 566 -22.22 11.56 23.80
C GLU A 566 -21.65 12.44 24.91
N ASN A 567 -21.78 12.03 26.17
CA ASN A 567 -21.31 12.82 27.30
C ASN A 567 -19.77 12.84 27.39
N TRP A 568 -19.09 11.94 26.68
CA TRP A 568 -17.64 11.93 26.56
C TRP A 568 -17.07 12.96 25.57
N PHE A 569 -17.92 13.70 24.84
CA PHE A 569 -17.50 14.64 23.79
C PHE A 569 -16.41 15.64 24.27
N ALA A 570 -16.60 16.25 25.44
CA ALA A 570 -15.63 17.19 26.01
C ALA A 570 -14.31 16.51 26.42
N ALA A 571 -14.38 15.30 26.97
CA ALA A 571 -13.21 14.51 27.35
C ALA A 571 -12.41 14.04 26.12
N LEU A 572 -13.08 13.66 25.04
CA LEU A 572 -12.46 13.27 23.77
C LEU A 572 -11.79 14.46 23.06
N TRP A 573 -12.40 15.64 23.12
CA TRP A 573 -11.77 16.86 22.62
C TRP A 573 -10.47 17.15 23.40
N ASN A 574 -10.54 17.06 24.74
CA ASN A 574 -9.37 17.17 25.61
C ASN A 574 -8.31 16.09 25.32
N TYR A 575 -8.72 14.85 25.01
CA TYR A 575 -7.81 13.75 24.71
C TYR A 575 -6.84 14.05 23.57
N ASN A 576 -7.31 14.71 22.50
CA ASN A 576 -6.46 14.98 21.33
C ASN A 576 -5.59 16.24 21.45
N LEU A 577 -6.10 17.33 22.03
CA LEU A 577 -5.40 18.63 22.07
C LEU A 577 -4.91 19.05 23.47
N GLY A 578 -5.33 18.34 24.50
CA GLY A 578 -5.22 18.78 25.89
C GLY A 578 -6.28 19.81 26.29
N PHE A 579 -6.25 20.16 27.57
CA PHE A 579 -7.14 21.13 28.19
C PHE A 579 -6.32 22.28 28.76
N ASN A 580 -6.79 23.50 28.57
CA ASN A 580 -6.14 24.69 29.10
C ASN A 580 -6.79 25.01 30.46
N PRO A 581 -6.09 24.81 31.58
CA PRO A 581 -6.69 24.94 32.90
C PRO A 581 -6.98 26.40 33.28
N ASN A 582 -8.01 26.59 34.11
CA ASN A 582 -8.32 27.85 34.76
C ASN A 582 -7.36 28.07 35.94
N ASN A 583 -6.34 28.92 35.74
CA ASN A 583 -5.35 29.24 36.78
C ASN A 583 -5.80 30.37 37.72
N GLY A 584 -7.03 30.86 37.62
CA GLY A 584 -7.55 31.95 38.45
C GLY A 584 -6.92 33.32 38.16
N ASP A 585 -6.15 33.44 37.08
CA ASP A 585 -5.42 34.66 36.68
C ASP A 585 -6.20 35.54 35.68
N GLY A 586 -7.48 35.21 35.44
CA GLY A 586 -8.35 35.92 34.52
C GLY A 586 -8.05 35.67 33.03
N LYS A 587 -7.09 34.79 32.70
CA LYS A 587 -6.80 34.43 31.30
C LYS A 587 -7.85 33.45 30.74
N PRO A 588 -8.02 33.38 29.41
CA PRO A 588 -8.89 32.39 28.80
C PRO A 588 -8.44 30.96 29.13
N TRP A 589 -9.41 30.07 29.35
CA TRP A 589 -9.21 28.65 29.65
C TRP A 589 -10.26 27.81 28.89
N GLY A 590 -10.07 26.49 28.85
CA GLY A 590 -11.04 25.54 28.29
C GLY A 590 -10.56 24.79 27.04
N LEU A 591 -11.52 24.31 26.25
CA LEU A 591 -11.29 23.49 25.05
C LEU A 591 -10.94 24.35 23.82
N GLY A 592 -9.84 23.99 23.14
CA GLY A 592 -9.22 24.79 22.08
C GLY A 592 -9.99 24.85 20.76
N TRP A 593 -9.82 25.95 19.98
CA TRP A 593 -10.59 26.23 18.75
C TRP A 593 -10.45 25.18 17.63
N TYR A 594 -9.29 24.50 17.52
CA TYR A 594 -9.02 23.62 16.38
C TYR A 594 -10.07 22.50 16.21
N ASN A 595 -10.42 21.80 17.29
CA ASN A 595 -11.45 20.76 17.26
C ASN A 595 -12.87 21.30 17.43
N ASN A 596 -13.09 22.62 17.47
CA ASN A 596 -14.44 23.14 17.58
C ASN A 596 -15.28 22.74 16.36
N PRO A 597 -16.45 22.10 16.54
CA PRO A 597 -17.29 21.69 15.42
C PRO A 597 -17.65 22.84 14.46
N ALA A 598 -17.71 24.08 14.97
CA ALA A 598 -18.01 25.30 14.22
C ALA A 598 -16.81 25.85 13.41
N ASN A 599 -15.61 25.30 13.57
CA ASN A 599 -14.42 25.73 12.87
C ASN A 599 -14.60 25.51 11.35
N PRO A 600 -14.52 26.57 10.51
CA PRO A 600 -14.65 26.46 9.05
C PRO A 600 -13.59 25.59 8.35
N PHE A 601 -12.58 25.14 9.10
CA PHE A 601 -11.64 24.11 8.68
C PHE A 601 -12.33 22.80 8.29
N TYR A 602 -13.41 22.45 9.00
CA TYR A 602 -14.24 21.29 8.71
C TYR A 602 -15.46 21.70 7.86
N PRO A 603 -15.90 20.88 6.91
CA PRO A 603 -17.08 21.18 6.11
C PRO A 603 -18.32 21.30 7.01
N PRO A 604 -19.09 22.40 6.92
CA PRO A 604 -20.31 22.57 7.72
C PRO A 604 -21.43 21.61 7.30
N THR A 605 -21.34 21.04 6.10
CA THR A 605 -22.29 20.10 5.50
C THR A 605 -22.10 18.66 5.93
N ARG A 606 -21.11 18.35 6.78
CA ARG A 606 -20.82 16.96 7.17
C ARG A 606 -21.94 16.37 8.02
N ASN A 607 -22.31 15.14 7.69
CA ASN A 607 -23.13 14.27 8.53
C ASN A 607 -22.29 13.79 9.74
N PRO A 608 -22.86 13.07 10.71
CA PRO A 608 -22.07 12.36 11.70
C PRO A 608 -21.12 11.39 11.00
N PHE A 609 -19.89 11.29 11.51
CA PHE A 609 -18.88 10.41 10.92
C PHE A 609 -19.37 8.96 10.92
N MET A 610 -19.17 8.25 9.81
CA MET A 610 -19.55 6.85 9.60
C MET A 610 -21.06 6.58 9.46
N THR A 611 -21.93 7.62 9.48
CA THR A 611 -23.33 7.46 9.02
C THR A 611 -23.37 6.96 7.58
N ASP A 612 -22.35 7.32 6.80
CA ASP A 612 -21.98 6.68 5.56
C ASP A 612 -20.55 6.15 5.72
N PRO A 613 -20.29 4.84 5.64
CA PRO A 613 -18.93 4.38 5.92
C PRO A 613 -17.91 4.75 4.83
N ARG A 614 -18.35 5.42 3.76
CA ARG A 614 -17.50 6.21 2.84
C ARG A 614 -16.72 7.33 3.53
N ASP A 615 -17.20 7.78 4.68
CA ASP A 615 -16.56 8.80 5.49
C ASP A 615 -15.14 8.39 5.93
N ALA A 616 -14.88 7.07 6.10
CA ALA A 616 -13.56 6.53 6.43
C ALA A 616 -12.49 6.83 5.37
N ALA A 617 -12.89 7.10 4.12
CA ALA A 617 -11.98 7.54 3.05
C ALA A 617 -11.67 9.04 3.10
N LYS A 618 -12.46 9.83 3.85
CA LYS A 618 -12.25 11.27 4.05
C LYS A 618 -12.35 11.71 5.54
N PRO A 619 -11.65 11.05 6.47
CA PRO A 619 -11.78 11.32 7.90
C PRO A 619 -11.29 12.73 8.28
N GLN A 620 -10.49 13.36 7.42
CA GLN A 620 -10.00 14.73 7.56
C GLN A 620 -11.13 15.79 7.59
N ASN A 621 -12.36 15.41 7.22
CA ASN A 621 -13.53 16.28 7.28
C ASN A 621 -14.17 16.39 8.68
N TRP A 622 -13.73 15.62 9.68
CA TRP A 622 -14.29 15.62 11.03
C TRP A 622 -13.25 15.95 12.10
N PRO A 623 -13.62 16.70 13.16
CA PRO A 623 -12.77 16.84 14.34
C PRO A 623 -12.66 15.50 15.09
N TYR A 624 -11.64 15.39 15.94
CA TYR A 624 -11.27 14.14 16.59
C TYR A 624 -12.42 13.46 17.34
N GLU A 625 -13.14 14.21 18.18
CA GLU A 625 -14.23 13.68 19.00
C GLU A 625 -15.44 13.23 18.18
N GLU A 626 -15.74 13.87 17.05
CA GLU A 626 -16.77 13.39 16.11
C GLU A 626 -16.35 12.07 15.44
N LYS A 627 -15.05 11.88 15.16
CA LYS A 627 -14.53 10.62 14.60
C LYS A 627 -14.65 9.46 15.59
N VAL A 628 -14.21 9.68 16.83
CA VAL A 628 -14.29 8.65 17.89
C VAL A 628 -15.73 8.23 18.15
N LEU A 629 -16.65 9.19 18.26
CA LEU A 629 -18.07 8.86 18.47
C LEU A 629 -18.73 8.25 17.24
N GLY A 630 -18.25 8.58 16.03
CA GLY A 630 -18.63 7.88 14.80
C GLY A 630 -18.25 6.41 14.84
N TRP A 631 -17.01 6.08 15.25
CA TRP A 631 -16.60 4.69 15.49
C TRP A 631 -17.37 4.04 16.64
N ALA A 632 -17.71 4.78 17.70
CA ALA A 632 -18.56 4.24 18.75
C ALA A 632 -19.96 3.87 18.23
N ALA A 633 -20.48 4.67 17.28
CA ALA A 633 -21.77 4.44 16.63
C ALA A 633 -21.72 3.40 15.49
N TRP A 634 -20.55 3.14 14.91
CA TRP A 634 -20.36 2.28 13.75
C TRP A 634 -19.02 1.56 13.85
N SER A 635 -19.00 0.24 13.72
CA SER A 635 -17.73 -0.50 13.76
C SER A 635 -16.85 -0.21 12.53
N MET A 636 -15.56 -0.54 12.66
CA MET A 636 -14.63 -0.67 11.54
C MET A 636 -14.69 -2.06 10.90
N ASP A 637 -14.12 -2.17 9.70
CA ASP A 637 -13.65 -3.43 9.12
C ASP A 637 -12.14 -3.56 9.35
N THR A 638 -11.72 -4.71 9.87
CA THR A 638 -10.31 -5.00 10.14
C THR A 638 -9.61 -5.76 9.01
N GLY A 639 -10.37 -6.22 8.00
CA GLY A 639 -9.87 -7.04 6.89
C GLY A 639 -9.55 -8.50 7.27
N TYR A 640 -9.70 -8.86 8.55
CA TYR A 640 -9.42 -10.20 9.06
C TYR A 640 -10.57 -10.68 9.95
N SER A 641 -10.97 -11.94 9.80
CA SER A 641 -11.93 -12.60 10.68
C SER A 641 -11.21 -13.60 11.59
N TYR A 642 -11.63 -13.62 12.86
CA TYR A 642 -11.17 -14.61 13.82
C TYR A 642 -12.32 -15.10 14.66
N SER A 643 -12.31 -16.39 14.97
CA SER A 643 -13.11 -16.98 16.04
C SER A 643 -12.55 -16.61 17.42
N SER A 644 -13.32 -16.87 18.48
CA SER A 644 -12.90 -16.56 19.86
C SER A 644 -11.77 -17.43 20.40
N ASP A 645 -11.52 -18.61 19.82
CA ASP A 645 -10.36 -19.46 20.09
C ASP A 645 -9.13 -19.08 19.23
N GLY A 646 -9.27 -18.07 18.36
CA GLY A 646 -8.19 -17.47 17.59
C GLY A 646 -7.93 -18.13 16.24
N ARG A 647 -8.76 -19.05 15.75
CA ARG A 647 -8.66 -19.54 14.37
C ARG A 647 -8.96 -18.39 13.41
N GLN A 648 -8.11 -18.17 12.40
CA GLN A 648 -8.43 -17.25 11.32
C GLN A 648 -9.49 -17.89 10.41
N ASP A 649 -10.61 -17.20 10.24
CA ASP A 649 -11.62 -17.55 9.24
C ASP A 649 -11.25 -16.83 7.93
N TRP A 650 -11.25 -17.56 6.82
CA TRP A 650 -10.95 -17.00 5.50
C TRP A 650 -12.23 -16.68 4.74
N PRO A 651 -12.20 -15.74 3.77
CA PRO A 651 -13.36 -15.46 2.94
C PRO A 651 -13.94 -16.73 2.31
N GLY A 652 -15.27 -16.90 2.43
CA GLY A 652 -16.01 -18.08 1.97
C GLY A 652 -16.24 -19.16 3.04
N GLU A 653 -15.64 -19.04 4.22
CA GLU A 653 -15.88 -19.97 5.34
C GLU A 653 -17.10 -19.57 6.18
N THR A 654 -17.77 -20.56 6.77
CA THR A 654 -18.81 -20.33 7.77
C THR A 654 -18.21 -19.68 9.01
N GLY A 655 -18.66 -18.45 9.33
CA GLY A 655 -18.17 -17.67 10.46
C GLY A 655 -17.22 -16.52 10.13
N PHE A 656 -16.90 -16.29 8.85
CA PHE A 656 -16.16 -15.09 8.43
C PHE A 656 -16.93 -13.81 8.77
N ASP A 657 -16.40 -13.02 9.70
CA ASP A 657 -16.88 -11.72 10.13
C ASP A 657 -15.68 -10.80 10.45
N SER A 658 -15.44 -9.82 9.58
CA SER A 658 -14.30 -8.90 9.70
C SER A 658 -14.61 -7.63 10.51
N VAL A 659 -15.83 -7.53 11.07
CA VAL A 659 -16.26 -6.44 11.94
C VAL A 659 -15.34 -6.34 13.16
N GLY A 660 -14.78 -5.15 13.38
CA GLY A 660 -13.81 -4.91 14.45
C GLY A 660 -14.38 -5.06 15.87
N PHE A 661 -15.60 -4.58 16.14
CA PHE A 661 -16.25 -4.66 17.46
C PHE A 661 -17.77 -4.42 17.42
N ARG A 662 -18.50 -4.72 18.51
CA ARG A 662 -19.94 -4.38 18.63
C ARG A 662 -20.12 -2.87 18.88
N PRO A 663 -20.84 -2.12 18.02
CA PRO A 663 -21.08 -0.68 18.21
C PRO A 663 -22.19 -0.42 19.24
N SER A 664 -22.31 0.85 19.66
CA SER A 664 -23.38 1.33 20.53
C SER A 664 -24.72 1.29 19.81
N TRP A 665 -25.80 1.27 20.60
CA TRP A 665 -27.17 1.30 20.08
C TRP A 665 -27.94 2.55 20.55
N TRP A 666 -28.94 2.94 19.77
CA TRP A 666 -29.85 4.06 20.02
C TRP A 666 -31.28 3.60 19.78
N VAL A 667 -32.25 4.32 20.37
CA VAL A 667 -33.69 4.02 20.22
C VAL A 667 -34.19 4.16 18.78
N ASP A 668 -33.56 5.02 17.98
CA ASP A 668 -33.84 5.18 16.55
C ASP A 668 -32.64 5.80 15.79
N THR A 669 -32.76 5.87 14.46
CA THR A 669 -31.69 6.42 13.59
C THR A 669 -31.52 7.92 13.75
N LEU A 670 -32.59 8.69 14.03
CA LEU A 670 -32.49 10.13 14.22
C LEU A 670 -31.66 10.46 15.47
N GLN A 671 -31.82 9.68 16.53
CA GLN A 671 -31.03 9.84 17.75
C GLN A 671 -29.59 9.39 17.54
N ARG A 672 -29.35 8.31 16.80
CA ARG A 672 -27.98 7.93 16.38
C ARG A 672 -27.31 9.07 15.61
N ASP A 673 -28.00 9.68 14.65
CA ASP A 673 -27.45 10.80 13.87
C ASP A 673 -27.20 12.06 14.73
N ARG A 674 -27.89 12.19 15.87
CA ARG A 674 -27.64 13.25 16.85
C ARG A 674 -26.49 12.93 17.81
N VAL A 675 -25.67 11.90 17.55
CA VAL A 675 -24.38 11.70 18.22
C VAL A 675 -23.43 12.87 17.95
N LYS A 676 -23.55 13.49 16.76
CA LYS A 676 -22.87 14.74 16.40
C LYS A 676 -23.68 15.96 16.90
N PRO A 677 -23.06 16.92 17.59
CA PRO A 677 -23.75 18.11 18.06
C PRO A 677 -24.06 19.11 16.92
N PRO A 678 -25.06 19.99 17.10
CA PRO A 678 -25.22 21.16 16.25
C PRO A 678 -23.98 22.07 16.30
N LEU A 679 -23.65 22.75 15.19
CA LEU A 679 -22.47 23.62 15.10
C LEU A 679 -22.46 24.77 16.13
N SER A 680 -23.62 25.19 16.63
CA SER A 680 -23.74 26.24 17.66
C SER A 680 -23.54 25.75 19.09
N ALA A 681 -23.47 24.43 19.32
CA ALA A 681 -23.40 23.84 20.65
C ALA A 681 -22.17 24.36 21.45
N PHE A 682 -21.01 24.40 20.80
CA PHE A 682 -19.73 24.83 21.39
C PHE A 682 -19.22 26.17 20.84
N CYS A 683 -20.06 26.93 20.15
CA CYS A 683 -19.70 28.24 19.61
C CYS A 683 -20.91 29.19 19.68
N ASN A 684 -21.03 29.85 20.84
CA ASN A 684 -22.14 30.72 21.20
C ASN A 684 -21.67 31.82 22.18
N ALA A 685 -22.63 32.53 22.79
CA ALA A 685 -22.35 33.65 23.70
C ALA A 685 -21.42 33.26 24.87
N THR A 686 -21.42 32.00 25.32
CA THR A 686 -20.62 31.53 26.45
C THR A 686 -19.12 31.66 26.24
N ASN A 687 -18.65 31.48 25.01
CA ASN A 687 -17.24 31.66 24.62
C ASN A 687 -17.04 32.82 23.65
N ASN A 688 -17.97 33.79 23.61
CA ASN A 688 -17.95 34.93 22.68
C ASN A 688 -17.83 34.51 21.21
N CYS A 689 -18.32 33.32 20.87
CA CYS A 689 -18.21 32.73 19.54
C CYS A 689 -19.56 32.77 18.82
N SER A 690 -19.53 32.75 17.50
CA SER A 690 -20.74 32.60 16.68
C SER A 690 -20.50 31.56 15.61
N ALA A 691 -21.28 30.47 15.60
CA ALA A 691 -21.16 29.46 14.55
C ALA A 691 -21.51 30.03 13.15
N THR A 692 -22.22 31.15 13.14
CA THR A 692 -22.59 31.94 11.96
C THR A 692 -21.42 32.80 11.48
N ASN A 693 -20.75 33.52 12.38
CA ASN A 693 -19.55 34.29 12.09
C ASN A 693 -18.39 33.82 12.96
N PRO A 694 -17.72 32.70 12.59
CA PRO A 694 -16.63 32.14 13.37
C PRO A 694 -15.50 33.15 13.60
N PRO A 695 -14.76 33.02 14.72
CA PRO A 695 -13.68 33.94 15.06
C PRO A 695 -12.64 34.07 13.94
N ASP A 696 -12.35 35.32 13.57
CA ASP A 696 -11.30 35.69 12.63
C ASP A 696 -10.06 36.09 13.43
N CYS A 697 -9.22 35.11 13.73
CA CYS A 697 -8.03 35.28 14.56
C CYS A 697 -6.77 35.02 13.76
N PRO A 698 -5.76 35.91 13.84
CA PRO A 698 -4.50 35.70 13.14
C PRO A 698 -3.73 34.50 13.69
N ASP A 699 -3.76 34.30 15.00
CA ASP A 699 -2.93 33.32 15.67
C ASP A 699 -3.67 32.46 16.67
N ALA A 700 -3.00 31.38 17.10
CA ALA A 700 -3.44 30.52 18.19
C ALA A 700 -3.75 31.34 19.46
N LYS A 701 -2.96 32.39 19.73
CA LYS A 701 -3.12 33.26 20.90
C LYS A 701 -4.44 34.05 20.89
N CYS A 702 -4.88 34.51 19.73
CA CYS A 702 -6.18 35.15 19.58
C CYS A 702 -7.32 34.14 19.79
N TYR A 703 -7.15 32.92 19.29
CA TYR A 703 -8.14 31.85 19.46
C TYR A 703 -8.36 31.45 20.93
N GLU A 704 -7.41 31.72 21.82
CA GLU A 704 -7.55 31.52 23.27
C GLU A 704 -8.82 32.17 23.83
N LYS A 705 -9.16 33.37 23.34
CA LYS A 705 -10.33 34.15 23.78
C LYS A 705 -11.66 33.42 23.54
N TYR A 706 -11.69 32.50 22.59
CA TYR A 706 -12.85 31.76 22.12
C TYR A 706 -12.84 30.29 22.54
N TRP A 707 -11.90 29.88 23.39
CA TRP A 707 -11.91 28.54 23.97
C TRP A 707 -13.23 28.28 24.69
N TRP A 708 -13.76 27.07 24.51
CA TRP A 708 -15.03 26.68 25.11
C TRP A 708 -14.84 26.44 26.60
N ARG A 709 -15.62 27.15 27.41
CA ARG A 709 -15.54 27.18 28.89
C ARG A 709 -16.92 27.17 29.57
N GLY A 710 -17.94 26.73 28.84
CA GLY A 710 -19.30 26.64 29.37
C GLY A 710 -19.47 25.47 30.33
N ALA A 711 -20.22 25.68 31.41
CA ALA A 711 -20.40 24.68 32.45
C ALA A 711 -21.13 23.40 31.96
N ASN A 712 -22.09 23.54 31.02
CA ASN A 712 -22.80 22.43 30.38
C ASN A 712 -23.16 22.80 28.92
N VAL A 713 -23.17 21.80 28.03
CA VAL A 713 -23.74 21.85 26.68
C VAL A 713 -24.78 20.76 26.50
N THR A 714 -26.01 21.12 26.13
CA THR A 714 -27.10 20.16 25.91
C THR A 714 -27.61 20.22 24.48
N TRP A 715 -27.65 19.06 23.80
CA TRP A 715 -28.37 18.90 22.51
C TRP A 715 -29.30 17.69 22.49
N LYS A 716 -29.27 16.85 23.53
CA LYS A 716 -30.25 15.80 23.81
C LYS A 716 -30.84 16.03 25.20
N GLU A 717 -32.02 16.65 25.24
CA GLU A 717 -32.69 17.01 26.50
C GLU A 717 -33.02 15.78 27.36
N ASN A 718 -33.47 14.69 26.74
CA ASN A 718 -33.76 13.42 27.42
C ASN A 718 -32.65 12.39 27.17
N CYS A 719 -31.42 12.70 27.57
CA CYS A 719 -30.25 11.86 27.30
C CYS A 719 -30.36 10.45 27.92
N ASP A 720 -31.12 10.25 28.99
CA ASP A 720 -31.38 8.93 29.57
C ASP A 720 -31.92 7.94 28.54
N ARG A 721 -32.81 8.42 27.65
CA ARG A 721 -33.45 7.65 26.57
C ARG A 721 -32.79 7.87 25.20
N ASP A 722 -32.42 9.11 24.90
CA ASP A 722 -32.06 9.54 23.54
C ASP A 722 -30.56 9.43 23.23
N CYS A 723 -29.70 9.37 24.25
CA CYS A 723 -28.27 9.14 24.06
C CYS A 723 -27.96 7.68 23.77
N GLY A 724 -26.74 7.40 23.32
CA GLY A 724 -26.29 6.07 22.99
C GLY A 724 -26.20 5.18 24.22
N HIS A 725 -26.32 3.88 24.00
CA HIS A 725 -26.20 2.86 25.01
C HIS A 725 -25.06 1.90 24.67
N GLU A 726 -24.39 1.44 25.71
CA GLU A 726 -23.31 0.47 25.61
C GLU A 726 -23.82 -0.89 25.08
N ASN A 727 -22.97 -1.58 24.33
CA ASN A 727 -23.26 -2.91 23.79
C ASN A 727 -22.07 -3.87 23.97
N ILE A 728 -21.99 -4.56 25.09
CA ILE A 728 -20.84 -5.42 25.41
C ILE A 728 -20.93 -6.76 24.67
N LYS A 729 -19.87 -7.18 23.97
CA LYS A 729 -19.77 -8.52 23.37
C LYS A 729 -19.54 -9.61 24.40
N TYR A 730 -18.53 -9.42 25.26
CA TYR A 730 -18.16 -10.39 26.27
C TYR A 730 -18.85 -10.10 27.60
N THR A 731 -20.16 -10.31 27.64
CA THR A 731 -21.02 -10.02 28.81
C THR A 731 -20.63 -10.84 30.05
N THR A 732 -20.18 -12.07 29.86
CA THR A 732 -19.61 -12.94 30.91
C THR A 732 -18.08 -12.81 30.94
N LEU A 733 -17.51 -12.71 32.14
CA LEU A 733 -16.05 -12.72 32.33
C LEU A 733 -15.46 -14.03 31.83
N ARG A 734 -14.39 -13.94 31.05
CA ARG A 734 -13.73 -15.10 30.43
C ARG A 734 -12.25 -14.85 30.23
N ALA A 735 -11.51 -15.93 30.00
CA ALA A 735 -10.10 -15.88 29.64
C ALA A 735 -9.85 -15.18 28.29
N GLU A 736 -8.61 -14.70 28.10
CA GLU A 736 -8.08 -14.07 26.89
C GLU A 736 -8.43 -14.90 25.63
N PRO A 737 -9.01 -14.27 24.59
CA PRO A 737 -9.23 -14.92 23.30
C PRO A 737 -7.92 -15.38 22.65
N GLY A 738 -8.02 -16.35 21.73
CA GLY A 738 -6.86 -16.86 21.02
C GLY A 738 -6.15 -15.81 20.15
N ARG A 739 -4.85 -16.02 19.97
CA ARG A 739 -3.91 -15.06 19.39
C ARG A 739 -3.70 -15.18 17.87
N GLY A 740 -4.66 -15.70 17.12
CA GLY A 740 -4.44 -16.02 15.71
C GLY A 740 -3.72 -17.37 15.52
N THR A 741 -4.39 -18.32 14.87
CA THR A 741 -3.86 -19.60 14.40
C THR A 741 -4.36 -19.82 12.98
N ARG A 742 -3.70 -20.71 12.23
CA ARG A 742 -4.04 -20.97 10.82
C ARG A 742 -3.99 -19.69 9.98
N LEU A 743 -2.87 -18.96 10.08
CA LEU A 743 -2.69 -17.74 9.31
C LEU A 743 -2.58 -18.08 7.83
N GLN A 744 -3.27 -17.32 6.97
CA GLN A 744 -3.18 -17.49 5.52
C GLN A 744 -1.75 -17.28 5.01
N TYR A 745 -1.03 -16.31 5.62
CA TYR A 745 0.37 -15.98 5.36
C TYR A 745 1.07 -15.64 6.68
N GLY A 746 2.40 -15.72 6.71
CA GLY A 746 3.20 -15.25 7.85
C GLY A 746 3.29 -16.24 9.03
N THR A 747 2.86 -17.49 8.84
CA THR A 747 3.06 -18.53 9.86
C THR A 747 4.57 -18.86 9.97
N PRO A 748 5.18 -18.78 11.18
CA PRO A 748 6.57 -19.18 11.40
C PRO A 748 6.86 -20.61 10.95
N LYS A 749 8.05 -20.84 10.40
CA LYS A 749 8.50 -22.13 9.86
C LYS A 749 9.62 -22.67 10.74
N CYS A 750 9.28 -23.71 11.50
CA CYS A 750 10.16 -24.32 12.49
C CYS A 750 10.74 -25.67 12.02
N ASP A 751 10.59 -25.98 10.73
CA ASP A 751 11.08 -27.23 10.15
C ASP A 751 12.62 -27.23 10.11
N PRO A 752 13.25 -28.42 10.19
CA PRO A 752 14.71 -28.52 10.15
C PRO A 752 15.28 -27.95 8.85
N ALA A 753 16.42 -27.29 8.98
CA ALA A 753 17.24 -26.84 7.87
C ALA A 753 17.61 -27.97 6.88
N PRO A 754 18.03 -27.63 5.65
CA PRO A 754 18.55 -28.60 4.69
C PRO A 754 19.60 -29.52 5.33
N THR A 755 19.46 -30.82 5.09
CA THR A 755 20.29 -31.83 5.77
C THR A 755 21.79 -31.60 5.53
N GLY A 756 22.56 -31.58 6.63
CA GLY A 756 24.00 -31.39 6.59
C GLY A 756 24.48 -29.95 6.37
N ALA A 757 23.58 -28.95 6.37
CA ALA A 757 23.95 -27.56 6.21
C ALA A 757 24.35 -26.87 7.52
N TYR A 758 25.27 -25.92 7.42
CA TYR A 758 25.57 -24.93 8.45
C TYR A 758 24.66 -23.72 8.24
N ILE A 759 23.84 -23.39 9.24
CA ILE A 759 22.94 -22.24 9.18
C ILE A 759 23.58 -21.03 9.84
N VAL A 760 23.42 -19.88 9.17
CA VAL A 760 23.62 -18.55 9.74
C VAL A 760 22.25 -17.88 9.82
N GLU A 761 21.77 -17.67 11.05
CA GLU A 761 20.46 -17.08 11.32
C GLU A 761 20.52 -15.56 11.11
N SER A 762 19.35 -14.93 10.95
CA SER A 762 19.25 -13.47 10.84
C SER A 762 19.23 -12.76 12.21
N VAL A 763 19.40 -13.51 13.30
CA VAL A 763 19.39 -13.03 14.69
C VAL A 763 20.51 -13.71 15.50
N PRO A 764 20.98 -13.11 16.61
CA PRO A 764 22.03 -13.71 17.44
C PRO A 764 21.65 -15.08 18.02
N ASP A 765 22.64 -15.93 18.28
CA ASP A 765 22.47 -17.25 18.90
C ASP A 765 21.62 -17.23 20.16
N ASN A 766 20.83 -18.29 20.34
CA ASN A 766 19.94 -18.48 21.49
C ASN A 766 18.91 -17.34 21.67
N THR A 767 18.67 -16.52 20.64
CA THR A 767 17.54 -15.58 20.63
C THR A 767 16.26 -16.41 20.66
N ASN A 768 15.39 -16.11 21.63
CA ASN A 768 14.04 -16.65 21.64
C ASN A 768 13.26 -16.06 20.48
N THR A 769 12.88 -16.89 19.52
CA THR A 769 12.09 -16.46 18.38
C THR A 769 10.60 -16.69 18.65
N TYR A 770 9.77 -16.17 17.75
CA TYR A 770 8.34 -16.07 17.98
C TYR A 770 7.57 -17.21 17.31
N GLY A 771 6.51 -17.65 17.98
CA GLY A 771 5.75 -18.83 17.57
C GLY A 771 6.17 -20.10 18.33
N GLY A 772 6.07 -21.24 17.66
CA GLY A 772 6.41 -22.56 18.23
C GLY A 772 7.87 -22.98 18.08
N CYS A 773 8.73 -22.14 17.47
CA CYS A 773 10.09 -22.54 17.08
C CYS A 773 11.08 -22.64 18.24
N GLY A 774 10.82 -21.97 19.38
CA GLY A 774 11.70 -22.00 20.56
C GLY A 774 12.89 -21.03 20.44
N ALA A 775 13.96 -21.28 21.19
CA ALA A 775 15.22 -20.57 21.00
C ALA A 775 15.95 -21.13 19.77
N GLY A 776 16.54 -20.28 18.95
CA GLY A 776 17.37 -20.72 17.83
C GLY A 776 18.49 -21.66 18.29
N SER A 777 18.87 -22.63 17.44
CA SER A 777 20.03 -23.50 17.67
C SER A 777 21.35 -22.71 17.63
N THR A 778 22.47 -23.33 18.01
CA THR A 778 23.81 -22.73 17.85
C THR A 778 24.04 -22.33 16.39
N ASP A 779 24.29 -21.05 16.16
CA ASP A 779 24.56 -20.49 14.84
C ASP A 779 25.97 -20.92 14.39
N ASN A 780 26.16 -21.15 13.09
CA ASN A 780 27.46 -21.44 12.50
C ASN A 780 28.14 -20.20 11.92
N GLY A 781 27.72 -19.00 12.32
CA GLY A 781 28.17 -17.73 11.78
C GLY A 781 27.75 -16.53 12.61
N ASP A 782 27.70 -15.39 11.93
CA ASP A 782 27.20 -14.11 12.45
C ASP A 782 26.46 -13.37 11.32
N PHE A 783 25.40 -12.65 11.68
CA PHE A 783 24.68 -11.75 10.80
C PHE A 783 24.78 -10.31 11.28
N GLN A 784 25.16 -9.41 10.38
CA GLN A 784 25.39 -8.01 10.69
C GLN A 784 24.78 -7.08 9.64
N PHE A 785 24.08 -6.04 10.09
CA PHE A 785 23.66 -4.94 9.23
C PHE A 785 24.78 -3.92 9.02
N ALA A 786 24.67 -3.08 7.99
CA ALA A 786 25.44 -1.87 7.81
C ALA A 786 24.51 -0.75 7.33
N PHE A 787 24.48 0.36 8.08
CA PHE A 787 23.68 1.55 7.80
C PHE A 787 24.55 2.73 7.40
N ARG A 788 24.12 3.53 6.42
CA ARG A 788 24.87 4.73 6.04
C ARG A 788 24.55 5.90 6.97
N PRO A 789 25.56 6.57 7.59
CA PRO A 789 25.29 7.75 8.39
C PRO A 789 25.07 8.98 7.50
N ASN A 790 24.16 9.86 7.94
CA ASN A 790 23.97 11.18 7.40
C ASN A 790 25.05 12.13 7.96
N PRO A 791 26.02 12.58 7.16
CA PRO A 791 27.08 13.46 7.64
C PRO A 791 26.58 14.84 8.08
N ALA A 792 25.37 15.25 7.66
CA ALA A 792 24.73 16.51 8.05
C ALA A 792 23.93 16.42 9.37
N ALA A 793 23.88 15.25 10.00
CA ALA A 793 23.24 15.04 11.30
C ALA A 793 24.20 15.33 12.47
N SER A 794 24.88 16.48 12.46
CA SER A 794 25.81 16.89 13.53
C SER A 794 25.13 17.84 14.52
N GLY A 795 24.80 17.37 15.73
CA GLY A 795 24.26 18.21 16.81
C GLY A 795 23.46 17.42 17.86
N PRO A 796 23.19 17.99 19.05
CA PRO A 796 22.40 17.32 20.08
C PRO A 796 20.96 17.08 19.61
N GLY A 797 20.48 15.85 19.73
CA GLY A 797 19.11 15.47 19.35
C GLY A 797 18.90 15.19 17.87
N LEU A 798 19.96 15.03 17.07
CA LEU A 798 19.90 14.51 15.70
C LEU A 798 20.41 13.07 15.65
N GLY A 799 19.77 12.22 14.85
CA GLY A 799 20.17 10.83 14.62
C GLY A 799 20.81 10.63 13.24
N PRO A 800 21.93 9.90 13.11
CA PRO A 800 22.65 9.79 11.84
C PRO A 800 22.13 8.69 10.90
N TYR A 801 21.42 7.66 11.36
CA TYR A 801 21.15 6.46 10.55
C TYR A 801 19.70 6.37 10.07
N GLN A 802 19.36 7.10 9.01
CA GLN A 802 17.97 7.16 8.49
C GLN A 802 17.44 5.80 8.02
N GLY A 803 18.30 4.96 7.42
CA GLY A 803 17.94 3.61 6.98
C GLY A 803 17.42 2.68 8.10
N LYS A 804 17.73 2.94 9.37
CA LYS A 804 17.14 2.17 10.50
C LYS A 804 15.64 2.39 10.62
N GLY A 805 15.15 3.56 10.20
CA GLY A 805 13.73 3.88 10.24
C GLY A 805 12.86 3.09 9.29
N ASP A 806 13.46 2.59 8.21
CA ASP A 806 12.87 1.76 7.17
C ASP A 806 13.11 0.25 7.38
N LEU A 807 13.90 -0.11 8.40
CA LEU A 807 14.12 -1.51 8.78
C LEU A 807 13.01 -1.95 9.75
N HIS A 808 12.48 -3.14 9.50
CA HIS A 808 11.43 -3.76 10.28
C HIS A 808 11.78 -5.22 10.56
N GLN A 809 11.15 -5.81 11.58
CA GLN A 809 11.30 -7.22 11.95
C GLN A 809 9.94 -7.86 12.17
N ILE A 810 9.83 -9.14 11.83
CA ILE A 810 8.61 -9.93 11.95
C ILE A 810 8.93 -11.27 12.62
N GLY A 811 8.07 -11.67 13.55
CA GLY A 811 8.00 -13.04 14.07
C GLY A 811 7.30 -13.96 13.05
N GLY A 812 8.06 -14.41 12.05
CA GLY A 812 7.63 -15.24 10.92
C GLY A 812 8.86 -15.85 10.24
N GLY A 813 8.71 -16.37 9.02
CA GLY A 813 9.87 -16.90 8.28
C GLY A 813 10.51 -18.13 8.93
N GLN A 814 11.72 -18.47 8.51
CA GLN A 814 12.45 -19.62 9.04
C GLN A 814 12.97 -19.34 10.44
N GLY A 815 12.88 -20.33 11.32
CA GLY A 815 13.33 -20.17 12.71
C GLY A 815 12.46 -19.20 13.52
N GLY A 816 11.43 -18.57 12.94
CA GLY A 816 10.48 -17.68 13.61
C GLY A 816 10.94 -16.23 13.74
N HIS A 817 11.89 -15.78 12.92
CA HIS A 817 12.25 -14.37 12.76
C HIS A 817 12.77 -14.05 11.35
N PHE A 818 12.36 -12.91 10.79
CA PHE A 818 13.05 -12.30 9.66
C PHE A 818 12.98 -10.76 9.73
N TRP A 819 13.83 -10.10 8.95
CA TRP A 819 13.82 -8.64 8.75
C TRP A 819 13.31 -8.27 7.37
N TYR A 820 12.71 -7.08 7.22
CA TYR A 820 12.45 -6.51 5.90
C TYR A 820 12.62 -4.99 5.88
N ALA A 821 12.80 -4.46 4.67
CA ALA A 821 12.83 -3.03 4.37
C ALA A 821 12.30 -2.78 2.95
N HIS A 822 12.00 -1.53 2.61
CA HIS A 822 11.52 -1.19 1.28
C HIS A 822 12.68 -1.07 0.29
N THR A 823 12.48 -1.56 -0.93
CA THR A 823 13.45 -1.50 -2.03
C THR A 823 13.63 -0.09 -2.57
N ARG A 824 14.87 0.36 -2.82
CA ARG A 824 15.16 1.77 -3.17
C ARG A 824 16.24 1.89 -4.23
N ASP A 825 16.00 2.73 -5.23
CA ASP A 825 17.00 3.19 -6.19
C ASP A 825 17.72 4.47 -5.68
N ALA A 826 18.66 4.99 -6.46
CA ALA A 826 19.41 6.20 -6.10
C ALA A 826 18.53 7.47 -5.98
N ALA A 827 17.42 7.56 -6.73
CA ALA A 827 16.49 8.69 -6.65
C ALA A 827 15.64 8.64 -5.37
N HIS A 828 15.47 7.46 -4.79
CA HIS A 828 14.69 7.20 -3.58
C HIS A 828 15.57 6.93 -2.34
N LEU A 829 16.75 7.57 -2.30
CA LEU A 829 17.74 7.51 -1.22
C LEU A 829 18.37 6.12 -1.00
N GLY A 830 18.28 5.21 -1.98
CA GLY A 830 18.98 3.93 -2.04
C GLY A 830 20.31 3.99 -2.79
N GLY A 831 20.88 2.83 -3.11
CA GLY A 831 22.18 2.69 -3.77
C GLY A 831 23.37 2.75 -2.80
N ASP A 832 24.60 2.61 -3.32
CA ASP A 832 25.81 2.41 -2.49
C ASP A 832 26.08 3.53 -1.46
N THR A 833 25.64 4.74 -1.78
CA THR A 833 25.78 5.95 -0.95
C THR A 833 24.44 6.47 -0.41
N GLY A 834 23.34 5.75 -0.62
CA GLY A 834 22.01 6.15 -0.18
C GLY A 834 21.86 6.15 1.34
N LEU A 835 21.22 7.17 1.90
CA LEU A 835 21.04 7.30 3.35
C LEU A 835 19.98 6.32 3.91
N MET A 836 19.13 5.78 3.03
CA MET A 836 18.11 4.77 3.34
C MET A 836 18.56 3.35 2.94
N THR A 837 19.81 3.19 2.52
CA THR A 837 20.37 1.88 2.16
C THR A 837 20.64 1.06 3.41
N VAL A 838 20.05 -0.12 3.44
CA VAL A 838 20.30 -1.17 4.43
C VAL A 838 21.02 -2.32 3.73
N LYS A 839 22.11 -2.80 4.32
CA LYS A 839 22.85 -3.98 3.86
C LYS A 839 22.99 -4.97 5.00
N GLY A 840 22.45 -6.17 4.85
CA GLY A 840 22.69 -7.31 5.74
C GLY A 840 23.78 -8.22 5.18
N THR A 841 24.62 -8.79 6.05
CA THR A 841 25.68 -9.73 5.66
C THR A 841 25.71 -10.91 6.62
N TRP A 842 25.57 -12.12 6.08
CA TRP A 842 25.80 -13.38 6.79
C TRP A 842 27.24 -13.83 6.56
N THR A 843 27.95 -14.13 7.64
CA THR A 843 29.35 -14.60 7.61
C THR A 843 29.44 -15.96 8.27
N LEU A 844 29.94 -16.96 7.56
CA LEU A 844 30.16 -18.28 8.14
C LEU A 844 31.42 -18.29 9.02
N ASN A 845 31.34 -18.86 10.23
CA ASN A 845 32.45 -18.86 11.20
C ASN A 845 33.54 -19.90 10.94
N ARG A 846 33.56 -20.50 9.75
CA ARG A 846 34.52 -21.54 9.36
C ARG A 846 34.80 -21.50 7.88
N SER A 847 35.96 -22.03 7.51
CA SER A 847 36.28 -22.29 6.11
C SER A 847 35.60 -23.57 5.63
N ILE A 848 35.11 -23.53 4.40
CA ILE A 848 34.60 -24.66 3.64
C ILE A 848 35.20 -24.59 2.24
N SER A 849 35.30 -25.72 1.54
CA SER A 849 35.76 -25.75 0.14
C SER A 849 34.56 -25.58 -0.80
N TRP A 850 33.96 -26.67 -1.24
CA TRP A 850 32.73 -26.63 -2.03
C TRP A 850 31.51 -26.60 -1.12
N ALA A 851 30.56 -25.71 -1.41
CA ALA A 851 29.27 -25.70 -0.72
C ALA A 851 28.14 -25.14 -1.59
N ARG A 852 26.94 -25.68 -1.39
CA ARG A 852 25.70 -25.06 -1.86
C ARG A 852 25.29 -23.98 -0.87
N VAL A 853 24.96 -22.80 -1.39
CA VAL A 853 24.41 -21.70 -0.60
C VAL A 853 22.91 -21.63 -0.85
N MET A 854 22.11 -21.62 0.20
CA MET A 854 20.66 -21.45 0.13
C MET A 854 20.21 -20.32 1.04
N VAL A 855 19.12 -19.66 0.66
CA VAL A 855 18.48 -18.61 1.45
C VAL A 855 17.04 -19.02 1.72
N TYR A 856 16.53 -18.70 2.90
CA TYR A 856 15.10 -18.82 3.14
C TYR A 856 14.38 -17.55 2.68
N LEU A 857 13.27 -17.71 1.98
CA LEU A 857 12.45 -16.58 1.50
C LEU A 857 11.08 -16.63 2.18
N PRO A 858 10.72 -15.66 3.05
CA PRO A 858 9.41 -15.64 3.70
C PRO A 858 8.27 -15.30 2.72
N ASP A 859 7.03 -15.52 3.14
CA ASP A 859 5.81 -15.22 2.37
C ASP A 859 5.21 -13.84 2.64
N THR A 860 5.69 -13.15 3.68
CA THR A 860 5.35 -11.75 3.97
C THR A 860 6.61 -10.88 4.01
N GLY A 861 6.48 -9.60 3.64
CA GLY A 861 7.60 -8.63 3.67
C GLY A 861 8.73 -8.94 2.69
N ALA A 862 8.51 -9.80 1.70
CA ALA A 862 9.52 -10.31 0.78
C ALA A 862 8.92 -10.33 -0.62
N HIS A 863 8.97 -9.19 -1.30
CA HIS A 863 8.16 -8.95 -2.49
C HIS A 863 8.98 -8.67 -3.75
N THR A 864 10.23 -8.24 -3.62
CA THR A 864 11.00 -7.82 -4.78
C THR A 864 11.36 -8.97 -5.71
N ARG A 865 11.37 -8.67 -7.02
CA ARG A 865 11.91 -9.54 -8.07
C ARG A 865 13.41 -9.33 -8.33
N GLN A 866 14.01 -8.37 -7.63
CA GLN A 866 15.39 -7.93 -7.86
C GLN A 866 16.26 -8.02 -6.61
N ALA A 867 15.99 -8.97 -5.69
CA ALA A 867 16.83 -9.17 -4.51
C ALA A 867 18.21 -9.68 -4.94
N LYS A 868 19.20 -8.80 -4.92
CA LYS A 868 20.56 -9.09 -5.36
C LYS A 868 21.44 -9.55 -4.20
N TYR A 869 21.65 -10.86 -4.11
CA TYR A 869 22.59 -11.47 -3.19
C TYR A 869 24.01 -11.41 -3.76
N VAL A 870 25.00 -11.10 -2.91
CA VAL A 870 26.42 -11.06 -3.27
C VAL A 870 27.16 -12.12 -2.47
N ILE A 871 27.82 -13.04 -3.17
CA ILE A 871 28.61 -14.13 -2.61
C ILE A 871 30.06 -13.67 -2.48
N GLY A 872 30.59 -13.67 -1.26
CA GLY A 872 31.97 -13.30 -0.97
C GLY A 872 32.83 -14.50 -0.57
N GLY A 873 34.13 -14.39 -0.81
CA GLY A 873 35.10 -15.45 -0.50
C GLY A 873 35.08 -16.65 -1.46
N ALA A 874 34.35 -16.56 -2.58
CA ALA A 874 34.22 -17.62 -3.58
C ALA A 874 35.03 -17.33 -4.86
N ASP A 875 35.56 -18.39 -5.47
CA ASP A 875 36.16 -18.41 -6.80
C ASP A 875 35.05 -18.55 -7.86
N THR A 876 34.39 -17.44 -8.19
CA THR A 876 33.35 -17.34 -9.23
C THR A 876 33.56 -16.08 -10.08
N SER A 877 33.33 -16.18 -11.40
CA SER A 877 33.33 -15.03 -12.32
C SER A 877 32.05 -14.19 -12.21
N SER A 878 31.03 -14.70 -11.52
CA SER A 878 29.80 -13.98 -11.20
C SER A 878 29.53 -14.09 -9.71
N THR A 879 29.80 -13.02 -8.96
CA THR A 879 29.58 -13.00 -7.51
C THR A 879 28.15 -12.67 -7.11
N GLU A 880 27.29 -12.28 -8.06
CA GLU A 880 25.94 -11.79 -7.78
C GLU A 880 24.88 -12.84 -8.16
N ARG A 881 23.79 -12.91 -7.41
CA ARG A 881 22.62 -13.75 -7.68
C ARG A 881 21.37 -12.94 -7.45
N THR A 882 20.57 -12.72 -8.49
CA THR A 882 19.29 -12.03 -8.35
C THR A 882 18.20 -13.06 -8.16
N VAL A 883 17.47 -12.94 -7.05
CA VAL A 883 16.43 -13.88 -6.65
C VAL A 883 15.11 -13.13 -6.54
N GLU A 884 14.03 -13.80 -6.96
CA GLU A 884 12.68 -13.35 -6.67
C GLU A 884 12.26 -13.79 -5.26
N GLN A 885 11.87 -12.83 -4.43
CA GLN A 885 11.38 -13.11 -3.09
C GLN A 885 9.86 -13.22 -3.07
N ARG A 886 9.37 -14.26 -2.35
CA ARG A 886 7.97 -14.66 -2.04
C ARG A 886 7.72 -16.19 -2.08
N ALA A 887 8.76 -17.00 -1.94
CA ALA A 887 8.68 -18.44 -2.21
C ALA A 887 8.23 -19.31 -1.01
N ASN A 888 8.26 -18.78 0.23
CA ASN A 888 7.98 -19.50 1.48
C ASN A 888 8.79 -20.80 1.68
N ARG A 889 10.05 -20.80 1.24
CA ARG A 889 10.91 -21.99 1.18
C ARG A 889 12.39 -21.63 1.09
N TRP A 890 13.24 -22.64 1.27
CA TRP A 890 14.66 -22.59 0.90
C TRP A 890 14.83 -22.52 -0.62
N VAL A 891 15.69 -21.61 -1.08
CA VAL A 891 16.04 -21.39 -2.49
C VAL A 891 17.56 -21.42 -2.62
N SER A 892 18.08 -22.13 -3.63
CA SER A 892 19.50 -22.18 -3.94
C SER A 892 19.97 -20.86 -4.57
N LEU A 893 21.08 -20.30 -4.07
CA LEU A 893 21.85 -19.27 -4.78
C LEU A 893 22.89 -19.88 -5.73
N GLY A 894 23.15 -21.19 -5.61
CA GLY A 894 24.14 -21.91 -6.40
C GLY A 894 25.17 -22.64 -5.55
N VAL A 895 26.07 -23.33 -6.23
CA VAL A 895 27.20 -24.03 -5.63
C VAL A 895 28.49 -23.29 -5.90
N PHE A 896 29.27 -23.04 -4.84
CA PHE A 896 30.48 -22.21 -4.90
C PHE A 896 31.67 -22.95 -4.32
N ARG A 897 32.84 -22.68 -4.90
CA ARG A 897 34.13 -23.02 -4.29
C ARG A 897 34.63 -21.83 -3.49
N PHE A 898 34.63 -21.94 -2.17
CA PHE A 898 35.16 -20.93 -1.29
C PHE A 898 36.68 -21.07 -1.14
N THR A 899 37.38 -19.96 -1.36
CA THR A 899 38.84 -19.83 -1.16
C THR A 899 39.18 -18.90 0.00
N GLY A 900 38.18 -18.17 0.51
CA GLY A 900 38.25 -17.35 1.72
C GLY A 900 37.07 -17.65 2.66
N THR A 901 36.80 -16.72 3.58
CA THR A 901 35.64 -16.82 4.48
C THR A 901 34.34 -16.67 3.67
N PRO A 902 33.43 -17.66 3.73
CA PRO A 902 32.14 -17.56 3.04
C PRO A 902 31.28 -16.44 3.61
N THR A 903 30.80 -15.55 2.74
CA THR A 903 29.83 -14.52 3.10
C THR A 903 28.72 -14.44 2.06
N VAL A 904 27.53 -14.08 2.52
CA VAL A 904 26.41 -13.66 1.66
C VAL A 904 26.00 -12.26 2.10
N SER A 905 25.79 -11.33 1.18
CA SER A 905 25.24 -10.02 1.48
C SER A 905 23.98 -9.74 0.66
N LEU A 906 23.03 -9.02 1.23
CA LEU A 906 21.83 -8.53 0.54
C LEU A 906 21.58 -7.07 0.93
N THR A 907 21.14 -6.25 -0.02
CA THR A 907 20.74 -4.86 0.22
C THR A 907 19.31 -4.61 -0.26
N ASN A 908 18.64 -3.59 0.29
CA ASN A 908 17.40 -3.06 -0.27
C ASN A 908 17.59 -2.21 -1.53
N SER A 909 18.79 -2.11 -2.08
CA SER A 909 19.00 -1.35 -3.31
C SER A 909 18.68 -2.18 -4.55
N THR A 910 17.61 -1.81 -5.28
CA THR A 910 17.20 -2.45 -6.55
C THR A 910 17.10 -1.40 -7.68
N LYS A 911 17.15 -1.83 -8.95
CA LYS A 911 17.08 -0.89 -10.09
C LYS A 911 15.70 -0.25 -10.23
N ASP A 912 14.65 -0.95 -9.79
CA ASP A 912 13.24 -0.55 -9.82
C ASP A 912 12.70 -0.06 -8.47
N GLY A 913 13.59 0.07 -7.49
CA GLY A 913 13.23 0.34 -6.10
C GLY A 913 12.64 1.74 -5.95
N THR A 914 11.32 1.81 -5.84
CA THR A 914 10.63 3.06 -5.55
C THR A 914 10.14 3.13 -4.12
N ALA A 915 10.60 2.28 -3.20
CA ALA A 915 10.17 2.14 -1.80
C ALA A 915 8.72 1.68 -1.61
N ASP A 916 8.25 0.82 -2.51
CA ASP A 916 6.91 0.24 -2.52
C ASP A 916 6.89 -1.29 -2.52
N GLU A 917 7.93 -1.94 -3.05
CA GLU A 917 8.20 -3.38 -2.84
C GLU A 917 9.15 -3.59 -1.67
N ASP A 918 9.01 -4.72 -0.98
CA ASP A 918 9.85 -5.09 0.17
C ASP A 918 10.93 -6.09 -0.22
N VAL A 919 12.06 -6.02 0.49
CA VAL A 919 13.12 -7.04 0.50
C VAL A 919 13.29 -7.57 1.92
N ALA A 920 13.45 -8.88 2.05
CA ALA A 920 13.61 -9.58 3.32
C ALA A 920 15.01 -10.19 3.51
N TRP A 921 15.47 -10.17 4.76
CA TRP A 921 16.63 -10.90 5.26
C TRP A 921 16.15 -11.95 6.26
N ASP A 922 16.32 -13.22 5.90
CA ASP A 922 16.05 -14.39 6.75
C ASP A 922 17.35 -15.23 6.83
N SER A 923 17.29 -16.53 7.07
CA SER A 923 18.46 -17.36 7.33
C SER A 923 19.15 -17.86 6.06
N VAL A 924 20.47 -18.08 6.16
CA VAL A 924 21.33 -18.59 5.08
C VAL A 924 21.89 -19.95 5.47
N ALA A 925 21.84 -20.90 4.55
CA ALA A 925 22.38 -22.24 4.73
C ALA A 925 23.59 -22.49 3.82
N PHE A 926 24.68 -22.97 4.39
CA PHE A 926 25.88 -23.42 3.68
C PHE A 926 25.97 -24.93 3.80
N GLN A 927 25.60 -25.66 2.75
CA GLN A 927 25.67 -27.12 2.71
C GLN A 927 27.01 -27.57 2.11
N PRO A 928 27.94 -28.14 2.91
CA PRO A 928 29.21 -28.62 2.39
C PRO A 928 29.01 -29.74 1.38
N LEU A 929 29.80 -29.71 0.30
CA LEU A 929 29.80 -30.73 -0.74
C LEU A 929 31.17 -31.41 -0.82
N PRO A 930 31.23 -32.69 -1.22
CA PRO A 930 32.49 -33.42 -1.38
C PRO A 930 33.36 -32.86 -2.53
N GLY A 931 32.79 -32.11 -3.45
CA GLY A 931 33.48 -31.52 -4.60
C GLY A 931 32.56 -30.66 -5.47
N LYS A 932 33.06 -30.25 -6.64
CA LYS A 932 32.26 -29.60 -7.67
C LYS A 932 31.12 -30.55 -8.12
N PRO A 933 29.88 -30.06 -8.31
CA PRO A 933 28.81 -30.85 -8.91
C PRO A 933 29.19 -31.39 -10.29
N ASP A 934 28.74 -32.59 -10.62
CA ASP A 934 28.89 -33.16 -11.97
C ASP A 934 28.13 -32.32 -13.01
N HIS A 935 27.01 -31.72 -12.59
CA HIS A 935 26.14 -30.92 -13.43
C HIS A 935 25.79 -29.59 -12.76
N SER A 936 26.22 -28.50 -13.37
CA SER A 936 25.80 -27.13 -13.05
C SER A 936 25.02 -26.60 -14.24
N VAL A 937 23.69 -26.60 -14.12
CA VAL A 937 22.74 -26.39 -15.23
C VAL A 937 21.98 -25.09 -15.04
N VAL A 938 22.00 -24.22 -16.05
CA VAL A 938 21.14 -23.05 -16.11
C VAL A 938 20.06 -23.24 -17.17
N ALA A 939 18.80 -23.25 -16.75
CA ALA A 939 17.63 -23.25 -17.64
C ALA A 939 17.13 -21.82 -17.85
N MET A 940 17.20 -21.36 -19.10
CA MET A 940 16.88 -20.01 -19.52
C MET A 940 16.06 -20.01 -20.81
N GLY A 941 15.48 -18.87 -21.17
CA GLY A 941 14.68 -18.73 -22.39
C GLY A 941 13.24 -18.32 -22.12
N ASP A 942 12.37 -18.72 -23.03
CA ASP A 942 10.97 -18.31 -23.09
C ASP A 942 10.00 -19.29 -22.39
N SER A 943 8.72 -19.17 -22.71
CA SER A 943 7.60 -19.93 -22.17
C SER A 943 7.74 -21.45 -22.35
N TYR A 944 8.39 -21.90 -23.43
CA TYR A 944 8.59 -23.32 -23.67
C TYR A 944 9.63 -23.92 -22.72
N THR A 945 10.61 -23.13 -22.27
CA THR A 945 11.56 -23.54 -21.22
C THR A 945 11.02 -23.30 -19.83
N SER A 946 10.29 -22.21 -19.58
CA SER A 946 9.62 -21.99 -18.28
C SER A 946 8.59 -23.08 -17.99
N GLY A 947 7.97 -23.64 -19.02
CA GLY A 947 6.94 -24.68 -18.89
C GLY A 947 5.55 -24.10 -18.75
N GLU A 948 5.26 -22.97 -19.41
CA GLU A 948 3.90 -22.47 -19.62
C GLU A 948 3.00 -23.62 -20.12
N GLY A 949 1.78 -23.73 -19.57
CA GLY A 949 0.86 -24.83 -19.90
C GLY A 949 1.13 -26.15 -19.18
N ALA A 950 2.32 -26.36 -18.61
CA ALA A 950 2.67 -27.59 -17.90
C ALA A 950 2.28 -27.52 -16.42
N SER A 951 0.99 -27.34 -16.14
CA SER A 951 0.44 -27.40 -14.79
C SER A 951 -1.01 -27.91 -14.79
N ASP A 952 -1.39 -28.57 -13.71
CA ASP A 952 -2.76 -28.94 -13.34
C ASP A 952 -3.68 -27.69 -13.22
N PRO A 953 -5.02 -27.85 -13.12
CA PRO A 953 -5.94 -26.74 -13.31
C PRO A 953 -5.64 -25.59 -12.33
N LYS A 954 -5.56 -24.35 -12.84
CA LYS A 954 -5.23 -23.11 -12.11
C LYS A 954 -3.75 -22.81 -11.83
N GLY A 955 -2.80 -23.59 -12.36
CA GLY A 955 -1.37 -23.20 -12.29
C GLY A 955 -0.65 -23.60 -11.01
N ASP A 956 -1.20 -24.52 -10.22
CA ASP A 956 -0.67 -24.95 -8.91
C ASP A 956 0.77 -25.54 -8.95
N ASP A 957 1.26 -25.92 -10.14
CA ASP A 957 2.62 -26.46 -10.34
C ASP A 957 3.63 -25.41 -10.75
N TYR A 958 3.20 -24.16 -10.95
CA TYR A 958 4.13 -23.05 -11.09
C TYR A 958 4.78 -22.74 -9.74
N TYR A 959 6.02 -22.27 -9.78
CA TYR A 959 6.64 -21.68 -8.61
C TYR A 959 5.86 -20.40 -8.24
N PRO A 960 5.35 -20.27 -7.00
CA PRO A 960 4.47 -19.16 -6.62
C PRO A 960 5.05 -17.79 -6.88
N GLU A 961 6.37 -17.67 -6.77
CA GLU A 961 7.08 -16.44 -7.11
C GLU A 961 6.90 -16.05 -8.60
N SER A 962 6.93 -17.02 -9.51
CA SER A 962 6.82 -16.77 -10.96
C SER A 962 5.39 -16.68 -11.51
N ASP A 963 4.37 -16.95 -10.70
CA ASP A 963 2.93 -16.85 -11.03
C ASP A 963 2.22 -16.02 -9.95
N TYR A 964 2.46 -14.72 -9.98
CA TYR A 964 1.93 -13.81 -8.96
C TYR A 964 1.25 -12.61 -9.59
N TYR A 965 0.08 -12.24 -9.05
CA TYR A 965 -0.57 -10.98 -9.42
C TYR A 965 -1.30 -10.36 -8.25
N ASN A 966 -0.83 -9.19 -7.82
CA ASN A 966 -1.61 -8.33 -6.95
C ASN A 966 -2.46 -7.35 -7.77
N LYS A 967 -3.69 -7.76 -8.11
CA LYS A 967 -4.60 -6.93 -8.93
C LYS A 967 -4.91 -5.56 -8.32
N VAL A 968 -4.87 -5.45 -6.99
CA VAL A 968 -5.14 -4.19 -6.27
C VAL A 968 -4.00 -3.18 -6.50
N ARG A 969 -2.77 -3.67 -6.67
CA ARG A 969 -1.56 -2.87 -6.91
C ARG A 969 -1.20 -2.73 -8.40
N GLY A 970 -1.97 -3.36 -9.30
CA GLY A 970 -1.81 -3.25 -10.76
C GLY A 970 -0.66 -4.09 -11.34
N ASP A 971 -0.45 -4.02 -12.67
CA ASP A 971 0.47 -4.94 -13.37
C ASP A 971 1.94 -4.77 -13.02
N LYS A 972 2.33 -3.67 -12.33
CA LYS A 972 3.68 -3.59 -11.74
C LYS A 972 3.94 -4.79 -10.83
N TRP A 973 2.92 -5.26 -10.12
CA TRP A 973 2.98 -6.38 -9.19
C TRP A 973 2.55 -7.71 -9.82
N LYS A 974 2.65 -7.82 -11.14
CA LYS A 974 2.40 -9.05 -11.90
C LYS A 974 3.72 -9.68 -12.30
N ASN A 975 3.93 -10.94 -11.92
CA ASN A 975 4.93 -11.82 -12.49
C ASN A 975 4.24 -12.92 -13.30
N THR A 976 4.57 -13.01 -14.59
CA THR A 976 4.01 -13.95 -15.55
C THR A 976 5.06 -14.91 -16.10
N CYS A 977 6.20 -15.08 -15.43
CA CYS A 977 7.26 -15.93 -15.93
C CYS A 977 6.87 -17.42 -15.96
N HIS A 978 5.92 -17.85 -15.11
CA HIS A 978 5.29 -19.18 -15.10
C HIS A 978 6.32 -20.31 -15.22
N ARG A 979 7.23 -20.40 -14.24
CA ARG A 979 8.21 -21.49 -14.15
C ARG A 979 7.55 -22.71 -13.52
N SER A 980 7.39 -23.78 -14.28
CA SER A 980 6.73 -25.02 -13.87
C SER A 980 7.69 -26.03 -13.26
N LYS A 981 7.25 -26.71 -12.19
CA LYS A 981 7.91 -27.90 -11.63
C LYS A 981 8.00 -29.05 -12.66
N HIS A 982 7.16 -29.03 -13.70
CA HIS A 982 7.10 -29.98 -14.80
C HIS A 982 7.74 -29.49 -16.11
N ALA A 983 8.47 -28.37 -16.07
CA ALA A 983 9.23 -27.89 -17.22
C ALA A 983 10.22 -28.94 -17.72
N TRP A 984 10.46 -28.97 -19.04
CA TRP A 984 11.29 -30.00 -19.64
C TRP A 984 12.74 -30.06 -19.14
N PRO A 985 13.41 -28.94 -18.74
CA PRO A 985 14.76 -29.04 -18.19
C PRO A 985 14.79 -29.84 -16.89
N ARG A 986 13.76 -29.69 -16.05
CA ARG A 986 13.60 -30.44 -14.79
C ARG A 986 13.30 -31.91 -15.01
N ARG A 987 12.69 -32.26 -16.15
CA ARG A 987 12.33 -33.65 -16.47
C ARG A 987 13.41 -34.42 -17.19
N ALA A 988 14.43 -33.74 -17.71
CA ALA A 988 15.53 -34.39 -18.39
C ALA A 988 16.37 -35.25 -17.44
N VAL A 989 16.86 -36.39 -17.91
CA VAL A 989 17.88 -37.20 -17.24
C VAL A 989 19.21 -36.95 -17.95
N LEU A 990 20.18 -36.38 -17.23
CA LEU A 990 21.48 -36.05 -17.83
C LEU A 990 22.36 -37.29 -17.99
N PRO A 991 23.34 -37.27 -18.92
CA PRO A 991 24.29 -38.37 -19.10
C PRO A 991 24.95 -38.78 -17.78
N GLY A 992 24.93 -40.08 -17.48
CA GLY A 992 25.49 -40.64 -16.24
C GLY A 992 24.57 -40.59 -15.01
N GLN A 993 23.37 -40.00 -15.12
CA GLN A 993 22.39 -39.93 -14.03
C GLN A 993 21.26 -40.96 -14.21
N GLN A 994 20.64 -41.35 -13.09
CA GLN A 994 19.44 -42.20 -13.06
C GLN A 994 18.16 -41.42 -12.72
N LEU A 995 18.32 -40.25 -12.09
CA LEU A 995 17.23 -39.36 -11.68
C LEU A 995 17.19 -38.16 -12.62
N SER A 996 16.01 -37.55 -12.76
CA SER A 996 15.88 -36.31 -13.52
C SER A 996 16.57 -35.15 -12.81
N VAL A 997 16.85 -34.08 -13.56
CA VAL A 997 17.40 -32.82 -13.03
C VAL A 997 16.59 -32.32 -11.84
N GLY A 998 15.26 -32.26 -11.98
CA GLY A 998 14.34 -31.80 -10.94
C GLY A 998 14.38 -32.70 -9.70
N ALA A 999 14.42 -34.04 -9.87
CA ALA A 999 14.52 -34.94 -8.74
C ALA A 999 15.86 -34.83 -7.99
N LEU A 1000 16.96 -34.57 -8.70
CA LEU A 1000 18.27 -34.33 -8.09
C LEU A 1000 18.31 -32.97 -7.36
N ASP A 1001 17.69 -31.95 -7.94
CA ASP A 1001 17.56 -30.60 -7.38
C ASP A 1001 16.69 -30.60 -6.11
N ASP A 1002 15.49 -31.19 -6.17
CA ASP A 1002 14.53 -31.27 -5.07
C ASP A 1002 15.05 -32.07 -3.87
N THR A 1003 16.03 -32.95 -4.10
CA THR A 1003 16.70 -33.74 -3.05
C THR A 1003 18.03 -33.13 -2.60
N TRP A 1004 18.38 -31.93 -3.06
CA TRP A 1004 19.63 -31.24 -2.76
C TRP A 1004 20.88 -32.10 -3.07
N SER A 1005 20.84 -32.89 -4.14
CA SER A 1005 21.92 -33.83 -4.47
C SER A 1005 23.26 -33.13 -4.65
N ALA A 1006 24.35 -33.65 -4.06
CA ALA A 1006 25.69 -33.07 -4.22
C ALA A 1006 26.21 -33.04 -5.66
N ARG A 1007 25.57 -33.78 -6.58
CA ARG A 1007 25.94 -33.87 -8.00
C ARG A 1007 25.27 -32.82 -8.90
N MET A 1008 24.34 -32.02 -8.36
CA MET A 1008 23.51 -31.10 -9.12
C MET A 1008 23.57 -29.66 -8.57
N ASP A 1009 23.70 -28.70 -9.45
CA ASP A 1009 23.35 -27.30 -9.22
C ASP A 1009 22.43 -26.85 -10.35
N PHE A 1010 21.14 -26.66 -10.09
CA PHE A 1010 20.15 -26.29 -11.10
C PHE A 1010 19.62 -24.88 -10.82
N GLN A 1011 19.63 -24.03 -11.85
CA GLN A 1011 19.19 -22.65 -11.78
C GLN A 1011 18.17 -22.37 -12.87
N PHE A 1012 17.05 -21.74 -12.52
CA PHE A 1012 15.90 -21.62 -13.42
C PHE A 1012 15.44 -20.17 -13.58
N VAL A 1013 15.83 -19.56 -14.70
CA VAL A 1013 15.61 -18.13 -15.00
C VAL A 1013 14.78 -17.90 -16.26
N ALA A 1014 14.25 -18.96 -16.86
CA ALA A 1014 13.35 -18.84 -18.01
C ALA A 1014 12.09 -18.06 -17.62
N CYS A 1015 11.51 -17.34 -18.59
CA CYS A 1015 10.35 -16.51 -18.37
C CYS A 1015 9.41 -16.50 -19.57
N SER A 1016 8.12 -16.77 -19.33
CA SER A 1016 7.09 -16.76 -20.36
C SER A 1016 7.07 -15.46 -21.17
N GLY A 1017 7.04 -15.59 -22.49
CA GLY A 1017 7.05 -14.45 -23.42
C GLY A 1017 8.39 -13.70 -23.53
N ALA A 1018 9.50 -14.26 -23.05
CA ALA A 1018 10.83 -13.68 -23.25
C ALA A 1018 11.27 -13.70 -24.73
N ARG A 1019 12.03 -12.68 -25.12
CA ARG A 1019 12.74 -12.53 -26.41
C ARG A 1019 14.25 -12.45 -26.17
N HIS A 1020 15.06 -12.48 -27.22
CA HIS A 1020 16.53 -12.43 -27.09
C HIS A 1020 17.02 -11.22 -26.28
N TYR A 1021 16.37 -10.05 -26.40
CA TYR A 1021 16.73 -8.86 -25.65
C TYR A 1021 16.37 -8.92 -24.15
N ASN A 1022 15.45 -9.83 -23.76
CA ASN A 1022 15.19 -10.17 -22.37
C ASN A 1022 16.26 -11.11 -21.78
N ILE A 1023 17.11 -11.69 -22.64
CA ILE A 1023 18.32 -12.39 -22.23
C ILE A 1023 19.49 -11.40 -22.16
N LEU A 1024 19.67 -10.55 -23.18
CA LEU A 1024 20.89 -9.79 -23.46
C LEU A 1024 21.10 -8.44 -22.70
N GLY A 1025 20.52 -8.24 -21.53
CA GLY A 1025 20.79 -7.02 -20.73
C GLY A 1025 20.05 -5.75 -21.18
N GLN A 1026 19.14 -5.83 -22.16
CA GLN A 1026 18.52 -4.65 -22.78
C GLN A 1026 17.14 -4.31 -22.19
N VAL A 1027 16.31 -5.30 -21.86
CA VAL A 1027 14.94 -5.06 -21.39
C VAL A 1027 14.52 -6.11 -20.33
N PRO A 1028 14.08 -5.69 -19.13
CA PRO A 1028 13.48 -6.59 -18.13
C PRO A 1028 12.26 -7.34 -18.67
N LYS A 1029 11.87 -8.45 -18.03
CA LYS A 1029 10.66 -9.20 -18.36
C LYS A 1029 9.89 -9.53 -17.09
N ALA A 1030 8.59 -9.20 -17.06
CA ALA A 1030 7.72 -9.41 -15.89
C ALA A 1030 8.27 -8.81 -14.57
N GLY A 1031 9.10 -7.76 -14.67
CA GLY A 1031 9.82 -7.12 -13.56
C GLY A 1031 11.09 -7.83 -13.10
N GLU A 1032 11.41 -8.99 -13.66
CA GLU A 1032 12.71 -9.63 -13.48
C GLU A 1032 13.76 -8.99 -14.40
N PRO A 1033 15.02 -8.86 -13.95
CA PRO A 1033 16.09 -8.33 -14.79
C PRO A 1033 16.43 -9.31 -15.91
N PRO A 1034 17.14 -8.86 -16.96
CA PRO A 1034 17.56 -9.72 -18.06
C PRO A 1034 18.25 -10.99 -17.57
N GLN A 1035 17.98 -12.12 -18.22
CA GLN A 1035 18.35 -13.43 -17.67
C GLN A 1035 19.86 -13.62 -17.46
N ILE A 1036 20.71 -13.00 -18.29
CA ILE A 1036 22.18 -13.03 -18.10
C ILE A 1036 22.63 -12.19 -16.89
N GLU A 1037 21.88 -11.12 -16.54
CA GLU A 1037 22.18 -10.24 -15.41
C GLU A 1037 21.73 -10.83 -14.07
N GLN A 1038 20.94 -11.90 -14.08
CA GLN A 1038 20.56 -12.60 -12.84
C GLN A 1038 21.76 -13.30 -12.17
N GLY A 1039 22.88 -13.45 -12.89
CA GLY A 1039 24.17 -13.82 -12.32
C GLY A 1039 24.42 -15.32 -12.15
N TYR A 1040 23.54 -16.17 -12.68
CA TYR A 1040 23.64 -17.64 -12.56
C TYR A 1040 24.61 -18.29 -13.57
N LEU A 1041 25.09 -17.55 -14.57
CA LEU A 1041 26.11 -18.02 -15.52
C LEU A 1041 27.50 -17.65 -14.99
N ASP A 1042 28.37 -18.65 -14.87
CA ASP A 1042 29.77 -18.47 -14.45
C ASP A 1042 30.70 -19.55 -15.04
N GLN A 1043 31.99 -19.49 -14.69
CA GLN A 1043 32.99 -20.45 -15.14
C GLN A 1043 32.78 -21.88 -14.64
N HIS A 1044 31.86 -22.12 -13.69
CA HIS A 1044 31.56 -23.46 -13.19
C HIS A 1044 30.37 -24.10 -13.88
N THR A 1045 29.53 -23.31 -14.54
CA THR A 1045 28.39 -23.77 -15.34
C THR A 1045 28.83 -24.79 -16.38
N THR A 1046 28.16 -25.94 -16.45
CA THR A 1046 28.49 -27.04 -17.37
C THR A 1046 27.49 -27.19 -18.51
N LEU A 1047 26.26 -26.72 -18.33
CA LEU A 1047 25.20 -26.88 -19.33
C LEU A 1047 24.20 -25.72 -19.27
N VAL A 1048 23.84 -25.19 -20.44
CA VAL A 1048 22.74 -24.23 -20.59
C VAL A 1048 21.62 -24.87 -21.40
N ALA A 1049 20.43 -24.92 -20.81
CA ALA A 1049 19.19 -25.37 -21.43
C ALA A 1049 18.38 -24.15 -21.89
N LEU A 1050 18.20 -23.96 -23.20
CA LEU A 1050 17.66 -22.71 -23.75
C LEU A 1050 16.60 -22.96 -24.83
N SER A 1051 15.43 -22.32 -24.73
CA SER A 1051 14.54 -22.05 -25.88
C SER A 1051 14.34 -20.55 -26.06
N ILE A 1052 14.67 -20.00 -27.22
CA ILE A 1052 14.44 -18.59 -27.53
C ILE A 1052 14.37 -18.41 -29.04
N GLY A 1053 13.61 -17.42 -29.51
CA GLY A 1053 13.42 -17.15 -30.94
C GLY A 1053 11.95 -17.15 -31.37
N GLY A 1054 11.07 -17.94 -30.74
CA GLY A 1054 9.66 -18.05 -31.12
C GLY A 1054 8.89 -16.74 -30.93
N ASN A 1055 9.12 -16.06 -29.81
CA ASN A 1055 8.56 -14.73 -29.57
C ASN A 1055 9.18 -13.67 -30.48
N ASP A 1056 10.46 -13.82 -30.82
CA ASP A 1056 11.24 -12.90 -31.68
C ASP A 1056 10.74 -12.87 -33.12
N VAL A 1057 10.35 -14.04 -33.66
CA VAL A 1057 9.71 -14.15 -34.97
C VAL A 1057 8.23 -13.74 -34.96
N GLY A 1058 7.65 -13.42 -33.80
CA GLY A 1058 6.27 -12.94 -33.68
C GLY A 1058 5.22 -14.04 -33.72
N PHE A 1059 5.55 -15.29 -33.34
CA PHE A 1059 4.64 -16.43 -33.49
C PHE A 1059 3.27 -16.25 -32.84
N GLY A 1060 3.22 -15.71 -31.62
CA GLY A 1060 1.96 -15.43 -30.94
C GLY A 1060 1.12 -14.34 -31.64
N ASP A 1061 1.75 -13.35 -32.26
CA ASP A 1061 1.05 -12.29 -33.00
C ASP A 1061 0.45 -12.86 -34.31
N VAL A 1062 1.21 -13.71 -35.00
CA VAL A 1062 0.76 -14.42 -36.21
C VAL A 1062 -0.41 -15.36 -35.88
N LEU A 1063 -0.32 -16.15 -34.81
CA LEU A 1063 -1.41 -17.03 -34.38
C LEU A 1063 -2.68 -16.26 -34.02
N LYS A 1064 -2.56 -15.14 -33.29
CA LYS A 1064 -3.70 -14.27 -32.97
C LYS A 1064 -4.37 -13.74 -34.24
N GLN A 1065 -3.58 -13.33 -35.23
CA GLN A 1065 -4.09 -12.87 -36.51
C GLN A 1065 -4.85 -13.99 -37.26
N CYS A 1066 -4.35 -15.23 -37.23
CA CYS A 1066 -5.01 -16.36 -37.90
C CYS A 1066 -6.27 -16.88 -37.18
N ILE A 1067 -6.45 -16.61 -35.89
CA ILE A 1067 -7.61 -17.08 -35.11
C ILE A 1067 -8.77 -16.06 -35.13
N LEU A 1068 -8.46 -14.77 -35.26
CA LEU A 1068 -9.48 -13.72 -35.32
C LEU A 1068 -10.25 -13.79 -36.65
N PRO A 1069 -11.60 -13.74 -36.63
CA PRO A 1069 -12.39 -13.93 -37.84
C PRO A 1069 -12.20 -12.77 -38.83
N GLY A 1070 -11.52 -13.07 -39.94
CA GLY A 1070 -11.39 -12.22 -41.13
C GLY A 1070 -12.12 -12.80 -42.34
N LEU A 1071 -12.34 -11.98 -43.38
CA LEU A 1071 -12.94 -12.40 -44.66
C LEU A 1071 -11.91 -13.01 -45.65
N GLY A 1072 -10.64 -13.16 -45.25
CA GLY A 1072 -9.52 -13.60 -46.09
C GLY A 1072 -8.50 -14.46 -45.33
N SER A 1073 -7.39 -14.84 -45.98
CA SER A 1073 -6.35 -15.65 -45.35
C SER A 1073 -5.36 -14.81 -44.54
N CYS A 1074 -5.03 -15.25 -43.32
CA CYS A 1074 -4.09 -14.55 -42.44
C CYS A 1074 -2.67 -14.43 -43.02
N MET A 1075 -2.30 -15.27 -43.99
CA MET A 1075 -1.01 -15.19 -44.70
C MET A 1075 -0.82 -13.85 -45.42
N GLY A 1076 -1.92 -13.26 -45.91
CA GLY A 1076 -1.95 -11.97 -46.59
C GLY A 1076 -2.14 -10.77 -45.66
N ASP A 1077 -2.37 -11.02 -44.37
CA ASP A 1077 -2.57 -9.96 -43.39
C ASP A 1077 -1.24 -9.32 -42.97
N VAL A 1078 -1.35 -8.24 -42.18
CA VAL A 1078 -0.22 -7.49 -41.64
C VAL A 1078 -0.34 -7.36 -40.13
N ILE A 1079 0.79 -7.32 -39.44
CA ILE A 1079 0.85 -6.98 -38.02
C ILE A 1079 1.59 -5.65 -37.84
N LYS A 1080 1.51 -5.04 -36.66
CA LYS A 1080 2.31 -3.86 -36.36
C LYS A 1080 3.79 -4.21 -36.34
N ASP A 1081 4.59 -3.41 -37.04
CA ASP A 1081 6.05 -3.57 -37.06
C ASP A 1081 6.64 -3.27 -35.67
N ARG A 1082 7.78 -3.88 -35.36
CA ARG A 1082 8.45 -3.73 -34.06
C ARG A 1082 9.93 -3.46 -34.24
N ASP A 1083 10.50 -2.77 -33.27
CA ASP A 1083 11.95 -2.76 -33.11
C ASP A 1083 12.41 -4.18 -32.70
N PRO A 1084 13.37 -4.78 -33.43
CA PRO A 1084 13.84 -6.12 -33.09
C PRO A 1084 14.57 -6.17 -31.75
N ASP A 1085 15.33 -5.13 -31.37
CA ASP A 1085 16.20 -5.14 -30.19
C ASP A 1085 15.47 -4.71 -28.90
N THR A 1086 14.36 -3.97 -29.02
CA THR A 1086 13.59 -3.51 -27.84
C THR A 1086 12.17 -4.09 -27.78
N GLY A 1087 11.65 -4.57 -28.91
CA GLY A 1087 10.25 -4.98 -29.06
C GLY A 1087 9.26 -3.82 -29.13
N GLU A 1088 9.75 -2.58 -29.16
CA GLU A 1088 8.91 -1.38 -29.21
C GLU A 1088 8.04 -1.37 -30.48
N MET A 1089 6.73 -1.15 -30.31
CA MET A 1089 5.78 -1.12 -31.41
C MET A 1089 5.97 0.15 -32.25
N LYS A 1090 6.16 0.00 -33.55
CA LYS A 1090 6.23 1.13 -34.48
C LYS A 1090 4.83 1.52 -34.96
N THR A 1091 4.73 2.71 -35.55
CA THR A 1091 3.48 3.21 -36.16
C THR A 1091 3.11 2.48 -37.45
N ASN A 1092 4.10 1.87 -38.11
CA ASN A 1092 3.93 1.20 -39.40
C ASN A 1092 3.51 -0.27 -39.22
N HIS A 1093 2.97 -0.87 -40.28
CA HIS A 1093 2.67 -2.29 -40.34
C HIS A 1093 3.75 -3.03 -41.15
N THR A 1094 3.86 -4.34 -40.93
CA THR A 1094 4.70 -5.22 -41.74
C THR A 1094 4.17 -5.32 -43.18
N PRO A 1095 4.99 -5.77 -44.14
CA PRO A 1095 4.48 -6.40 -45.36
C PRO A 1095 3.57 -7.61 -45.03
N PRO A 1096 2.89 -8.19 -46.04
CA PRO A 1096 2.12 -9.43 -45.86
C PRO A 1096 2.92 -10.49 -45.10
N LEU A 1097 2.31 -11.15 -44.12
CA LEU A 1097 3.01 -12.05 -43.20
C LEU A 1097 3.82 -13.14 -43.92
N GLN A 1098 3.29 -13.69 -45.01
CA GLN A 1098 3.99 -14.70 -45.81
C GLN A 1098 5.31 -14.21 -46.44
N GLU A 1099 5.40 -12.92 -46.78
CA GLU A 1099 6.60 -12.30 -47.37
C GLU A 1099 7.57 -11.79 -46.29
N TRP A 1100 7.01 -11.19 -45.24
CA TRP A 1100 7.79 -10.58 -44.17
C TRP A 1100 8.53 -11.61 -43.33
N LEU A 1101 7.84 -12.69 -42.94
CA LEU A 1101 8.31 -13.61 -41.90
C LEU A 1101 9.63 -14.32 -42.24
N PRO A 1102 9.85 -14.87 -43.47
CA PRO A 1102 11.14 -15.48 -43.81
C PRO A 1102 12.30 -14.48 -43.79
N ALA A 1103 12.08 -13.28 -44.34
CA ALA A 1103 13.10 -12.22 -44.36
C ALA A 1103 13.40 -11.70 -42.95
N TRP A 1104 12.38 -11.59 -42.10
CA TRP A 1104 12.51 -11.21 -40.70
C TRP A 1104 13.32 -12.24 -39.91
N ALA A 1105 12.94 -13.51 -40.00
CA ALA A 1105 13.61 -14.59 -39.28
C ALA A 1105 15.10 -14.70 -39.67
N HIS A 1106 15.40 -14.62 -40.97
CA HIS A 1106 16.77 -14.73 -41.46
C HIS A 1106 17.61 -13.48 -41.19
N ASN A 1107 17.13 -12.30 -41.62
CA ASN A 1107 17.94 -11.07 -41.60
C ASN A 1107 17.98 -10.40 -40.23
N GLN A 1108 16.96 -10.60 -39.40
CA GLN A 1108 16.86 -9.93 -38.11
C GLN A 1108 17.06 -10.89 -36.95
N ILE A 1109 16.42 -12.06 -36.94
CA ILE A 1109 16.40 -12.93 -35.76
C ILE A 1109 17.65 -13.82 -35.66
N ARG A 1110 18.08 -14.50 -36.73
CA ARG A 1110 19.28 -15.36 -36.70
C ARG A 1110 20.55 -14.64 -36.19
N PRO A 1111 20.90 -13.41 -36.64
CA PRO A 1111 22.04 -12.69 -36.09
C PRO A 1111 21.92 -12.40 -34.58
N ARG A 1112 20.70 -12.13 -34.09
CA ARG A 1112 20.43 -11.85 -32.68
C ARG A 1112 20.45 -13.10 -31.81
N LEU A 1113 20.03 -14.24 -32.35
CA LEU A 1113 20.20 -15.54 -31.73
C LEU A 1113 21.68 -15.91 -31.62
N THR A 1114 22.46 -15.66 -32.68
CA THR A 1114 23.92 -15.85 -32.69
C THR A 1114 24.58 -15.02 -31.57
N LYS A 1115 24.25 -13.73 -31.49
CA LYS A 1115 24.72 -12.83 -30.43
C LYS A 1115 24.30 -13.29 -29.02
N THR A 1116 23.09 -13.81 -28.87
CA THR A 1116 22.61 -14.40 -27.61
C THR A 1116 23.47 -15.58 -27.17
N LEU A 1117 23.72 -16.52 -28.08
CA LEU A 1117 24.55 -17.70 -27.81
C LEU A 1117 26.00 -17.32 -27.49
N GLU A 1118 26.58 -16.37 -28.21
CA GLU A 1118 27.92 -15.82 -27.93
C GLU A 1118 28.01 -15.17 -26.55
N ALA A 1119 27.02 -14.36 -26.17
CA ALA A 1119 26.99 -13.71 -24.86
C ALA A 1119 26.86 -14.72 -23.71
N ILE A 1120 26.01 -15.74 -23.88
CA ILE A 1120 25.88 -16.84 -22.91
C ILE A 1120 27.22 -17.59 -22.78
N HIS A 1121 27.88 -17.91 -23.90
CA HIS A 1121 29.17 -18.58 -23.87
C HIS A 1121 30.25 -17.71 -23.20
N ALA A 1122 30.25 -16.40 -23.44
CA ALA A 1122 31.17 -15.49 -22.78
C ALA A 1122 30.99 -15.45 -21.24
N ALA A 1123 29.74 -15.54 -20.76
CA ALA A 1123 29.44 -15.60 -19.33
C ALA A 1123 29.71 -17.00 -18.72
N ALA A 1124 29.56 -18.06 -19.50
CA ALA A 1124 29.77 -19.46 -19.10
C ALA A 1124 30.70 -20.20 -20.11
N PRO A 1125 32.02 -19.92 -20.08
CA PRO A 1125 32.96 -20.34 -21.13
C PRO A 1125 33.15 -21.85 -21.26
N TYR A 1126 32.74 -22.64 -20.27
CA TYR A 1126 32.87 -24.10 -20.27
C TYR A 1126 31.54 -24.82 -20.43
N ALA A 1127 30.43 -24.10 -20.55
CA ALA A 1127 29.12 -24.70 -20.68
C ALA A 1127 28.84 -25.14 -22.13
N LYS A 1128 28.28 -26.34 -22.30
CA LYS A 1128 27.59 -26.71 -23.55
C LYS A 1128 26.24 -25.99 -23.57
N ILE A 1129 25.91 -25.32 -24.67
CA ILE A 1129 24.61 -24.66 -24.83
C ILE A 1129 23.73 -25.54 -25.72
N VAL A 1130 22.54 -25.91 -25.23
CA VAL A 1130 21.55 -26.63 -26.04
C VAL A 1130 20.41 -25.67 -26.36
N LEU A 1131 20.36 -25.24 -27.63
CA LEU A 1131 19.25 -24.44 -28.15
C LEU A 1131 18.13 -25.37 -28.62
N MET A 1132 17.06 -25.43 -27.84
CA MET A 1132 15.85 -26.19 -28.09
C MET A 1132 14.94 -25.48 -29.10
N GLY A 1133 14.55 -26.18 -30.16
CA GLY A 1133 13.57 -25.72 -31.14
C GLY A 1133 12.11 -25.80 -30.66
N TYR A 1134 11.17 -25.60 -31.58
CA TYR A 1134 9.73 -25.68 -31.31
C TYR A 1134 9.08 -26.82 -32.12
N PRO A 1135 8.04 -27.50 -31.61
CA PRO A 1135 7.34 -28.56 -32.34
C PRO A 1135 6.51 -27.98 -33.50
N LYS A 1136 5.97 -28.88 -34.33
CA LYS A 1136 4.83 -28.53 -35.17
C LYS A 1136 3.61 -28.38 -34.27
N LEU A 1137 2.79 -27.35 -34.50
CA LEU A 1137 1.65 -27.09 -33.62
C LEU A 1137 0.45 -27.98 -33.93
N LEU A 1138 0.09 -28.14 -35.21
CA LEU A 1138 -1.19 -28.75 -35.60
C LEU A 1138 -0.95 -30.11 -36.27
N GLU A 1139 -1.67 -31.14 -35.84
CA GLU A 1139 -1.65 -32.46 -36.51
C GLU A 1139 -2.74 -32.58 -37.59
N ALA A 1140 -3.96 -32.10 -37.29
CA ALA A 1140 -5.05 -32.03 -38.25
C ALA A 1140 -5.06 -30.65 -38.93
N LEU A 1141 -5.09 -30.64 -40.27
CA LEU A 1141 -5.03 -29.39 -41.05
C LEU A 1141 -6.41 -28.72 -41.18
N ASP A 1142 -7.51 -29.47 -41.16
CA ASP A 1142 -8.86 -28.91 -41.28
C ASP A 1142 -9.69 -29.10 -40.00
N GLY A 1143 -10.44 -28.08 -39.59
CA GLY A 1143 -11.34 -28.11 -38.44
C GLY A 1143 -10.70 -28.24 -37.05
N CYS A 1144 -9.36 -28.24 -36.94
CA CYS A 1144 -8.65 -28.46 -35.67
C CYS A 1144 -8.78 -27.28 -34.69
N VAL A 1145 -8.59 -26.04 -35.17
CA VAL A 1145 -8.73 -24.82 -34.38
C VAL A 1145 -9.72 -23.91 -35.10
N THR A 1146 -10.79 -23.52 -34.40
CA THR A 1146 -11.79 -22.60 -34.97
C THR A 1146 -11.13 -21.29 -35.41
N GLY A 1147 -11.33 -20.90 -36.67
CA GLY A 1147 -10.73 -19.70 -37.27
C GLY A 1147 -9.58 -20.00 -38.23
N ILE A 1148 -8.92 -21.16 -38.12
CA ILE A 1148 -7.78 -21.55 -38.97
C ILE A 1148 -8.24 -22.55 -40.03
N ASN A 1149 -8.03 -22.23 -41.32
CA ASN A 1149 -8.30 -23.14 -42.43
C ASN A 1149 -7.11 -24.05 -42.78
N ALA A 1150 -7.31 -25.03 -43.66
CA ALA A 1150 -6.28 -26.01 -44.02
C ALA A 1150 -4.99 -25.43 -44.62
N ALA A 1151 -5.09 -24.36 -45.41
CA ALA A 1151 -3.91 -23.70 -45.99
C ALA A 1151 -3.12 -22.95 -44.90
N GLU A 1152 -3.83 -22.30 -43.98
CA GLU A 1152 -3.22 -21.58 -42.85
C GLU A 1152 -2.59 -22.56 -41.85
N ALA A 1153 -3.26 -23.68 -41.55
CA ALA A 1153 -2.71 -24.71 -40.69
C ALA A 1153 -1.43 -25.33 -41.27
N PHE A 1154 -1.41 -25.57 -42.58
CA PHE A 1154 -0.20 -26.03 -43.28
C PHE A 1154 0.93 -24.99 -43.18
N TRP A 1155 0.63 -23.72 -43.45
CA TRP A 1155 1.60 -22.63 -43.40
C TRP A 1155 2.17 -22.40 -41.98
N LEU A 1156 1.33 -22.48 -40.93
CA LEU A 1156 1.77 -22.40 -39.53
C LEU A 1156 2.71 -23.55 -39.14
N ASN A 1157 2.51 -24.75 -39.69
CA ASN A 1157 3.43 -25.86 -39.49
C ASN A 1157 4.75 -25.66 -40.26
N GLU A 1158 4.71 -25.08 -41.45
CA GLU A 1158 5.93 -24.72 -42.20
C GLU A 1158 6.73 -23.62 -41.52
N MET A 1159 6.06 -22.71 -40.81
CA MET A 1159 6.74 -21.71 -39.97
C MET A 1159 7.62 -22.37 -38.90
N SER A 1160 7.16 -23.44 -38.24
CA SER A 1160 7.99 -24.20 -37.27
C SER A 1160 9.26 -24.76 -37.94
N THR A 1161 9.16 -25.24 -39.18
CA THR A 1161 10.32 -25.71 -39.97
C THR A 1161 11.28 -24.58 -40.31
N MET A 1162 10.77 -23.41 -40.69
CA MET A 1162 11.60 -22.24 -40.97
C MET A 1162 12.34 -21.77 -39.70
N VAL A 1163 11.65 -21.65 -38.57
CA VAL A 1163 12.26 -21.24 -37.29
C VAL A 1163 13.34 -22.23 -36.86
N ALA A 1164 13.09 -23.54 -36.97
CA ALA A 1164 14.10 -24.56 -36.69
C ALA A 1164 15.35 -24.43 -37.59
N THR A 1165 15.16 -24.07 -38.86
CA THR A 1165 16.26 -23.85 -39.82
C THR A 1165 17.13 -22.65 -39.41
N GLU A 1166 16.51 -21.53 -39.03
CA GLU A 1166 17.23 -20.33 -38.60
C GLU A 1166 17.90 -20.50 -37.22
N MET A 1167 17.26 -21.20 -36.28
CA MET A 1167 17.86 -21.53 -34.98
C MET A 1167 19.06 -22.47 -35.13
N SER A 1168 18.93 -23.51 -35.96
CA SER A 1168 20.06 -24.38 -36.32
C SER A 1168 21.15 -23.62 -37.09
N GLY A 1169 20.76 -22.65 -37.92
CA GLY A 1169 21.67 -21.69 -38.55
C GLY A 1169 22.49 -20.89 -37.54
N ALA A 1170 21.84 -20.27 -36.55
CA ALA A 1170 22.51 -19.51 -35.49
C ALA A 1170 23.49 -20.36 -34.67
N VAL A 1171 23.14 -21.61 -34.38
CA VAL A 1171 24.08 -22.56 -33.73
C VAL A 1171 25.30 -22.81 -34.60
N ARG A 1172 25.12 -23.04 -35.91
CA ARG A 1172 26.26 -23.23 -36.84
C ARG A 1172 27.13 -21.97 -36.95
N ASP A 1173 26.55 -20.79 -36.81
CA ASP A 1173 27.28 -19.53 -36.84
C ASP A 1173 28.12 -19.28 -35.57
N THR A 1174 27.81 -19.94 -34.44
CA THR A 1174 28.53 -19.77 -33.17
C THR A 1174 29.66 -20.79 -32.91
N GLY A 1175 29.72 -21.91 -33.62
CA GLY A 1175 30.78 -22.91 -33.48
C GLY A 1175 30.43 -24.10 -32.57
N SER A 1176 31.42 -24.72 -31.93
CA SER A 1176 31.27 -26.05 -31.32
C SER A 1176 30.69 -26.09 -29.90
N TYR A 1177 30.46 -24.93 -29.26
CA TYR A 1177 29.95 -24.87 -27.88
C TYR A 1177 28.41 -24.91 -27.79
N ALA A 1178 27.71 -24.76 -28.92
CA ALA A 1178 26.26 -24.84 -28.98
C ALA A 1178 25.79 -26.04 -29.83
N VAL A 1179 24.65 -26.63 -29.48
CA VAL A 1179 23.96 -27.67 -30.26
C VAL A 1179 22.48 -27.35 -30.38
N PHE A 1180 21.88 -27.64 -31.53
CA PHE A 1180 20.45 -27.50 -31.75
C PHE A 1180 19.72 -28.81 -31.41
N ALA A 1181 18.69 -28.75 -30.57
CA ALA A 1181 17.81 -29.87 -30.27
C ALA A 1181 16.48 -29.70 -31.00
N ASP A 1182 16.13 -30.64 -31.89
CA ASP A 1182 14.91 -30.58 -32.68
C ASP A 1182 13.79 -31.45 -32.05
N PRO A 1183 12.75 -30.85 -31.46
CA PRO A 1183 11.68 -31.61 -30.82
C PRO A 1183 10.64 -32.16 -31.80
N ARG A 1184 10.64 -31.75 -33.08
CA ARG A 1184 9.54 -32.06 -34.02
C ARG A 1184 9.29 -33.56 -34.17
N ALA A 1185 10.35 -34.35 -34.23
CA ALA A 1185 10.23 -35.82 -34.30
C ALA A 1185 9.64 -36.43 -33.03
N ALA A 1186 9.90 -35.82 -31.85
CA ALA A 1186 9.37 -36.30 -30.58
C ALA A 1186 7.87 -36.01 -30.42
N PHE A 1187 7.36 -34.95 -31.07
CA PHE A 1187 5.96 -34.52 -31.00
C PHE A 1187 5.07 -35.03 -32.15
N ALA A 1188 5.63 -35.71 -33.15
CA ALA A 1188 4.89 -36.13 -34.33
C ALA A 1188 3.66 -37.00 -33.99
N GLY A 1189 2.49 -36.61 -34.51
CA GLY A 1189 1.19 -37.25 -34.23
C GLY A 1189 0.56 -36.83 -32.90
N GLN A 1190 1.19 -35.94 -32.14
CA GLN A 1190 0.84 -35.59 -30.76
C GLN A 1190 0.80 -34.08 -30.49
N GLY A 1191 0.90 -33.23 -31.52
CA GLY A 1191 0.57 -31.80 -31.43
C GLY A 1191 -0.91 -31.54 -31.09
N VAL A 1192 -1.37 -30.31 -31.31
CA VAL A 1192 -2.79 -29.94 -31.18
C VAL A 1192 -3.62 -30.79 -32.15
N CYS A 1193 -4.74 -31.33 -31.65
CA CYS A 1193 -5.56 -32.33 -32.33
C CYS A 1193 -4.85 -33.68 -32.62
N GLY A 1194 -3.71 -33.95 -31.99
CA GLY A 1194 -3.02 -35.24 -32.03
C GLY A 1194 -3.63 -36.29 -31.09
N VAL A 1195 -3.12 -37.52 -31.15
CA VAL A 1195 -3.59 -38.64 -30.32
C VAL A 1195 -2.43 -39.37 -29.63
N PRO A 1196 -2.21 -39.17 -28.30
CA PRO A 1196 -2.85 -38.15 -27.47
C PRO A 1196 -2.37 -36.73 -27.81
N GLU A 1197 -3.21 -35.74 -27.58
CA GLU A 1197 -2.85 -34.33 -27.72
C GLU A 1197 -1.95 -33.90 -26.54
N THR A 1198 -0.72 -33.48 -26.84
CA THR A 1198 0.30 -33.09 -25.85
C THR A 1198 0.65 -31.60 -25.87
N ILE A 1199 0.07 -30.83 -26.79
CA ILE A 1199 0.09 -29.36 -26.83
C ILE A 1199 -1.33 -28.86 -26.59
N HIS A 1200 -1.51 -27.84 -25.77
CA HIS A 1200 -2.84 -27.25 -25.57
C HIS A 1200 -3.35 -26.58 -26.85
N GLY A 1201 -4.63 -26.78 -27.18
CA GLY A 1201 -5.36 -25.91 -28.10
C GLY A 1201 -5.67 -24.55 -27.46
N LEU A 1202 -6.83 -23.97 -27.77
CA LEU A 1202 -7.33 -22.77 -27.09
C LEU A 1202 -7.86 -23.12 -25.69
N VAL A 1203 -7.33 -22.46 -24.66
CA VAL A 1203 -7.71 -22.67 -23.26
C VAL A 1203 -8.48 -21.45 -22.76
N PHE A 1204 -9.72 -21.62 -22.27
CA PHE A 1204 -10.56 -20.54 -21.73
C PHE A 1204 -10.95 -20.74 -20.25
N ARG A 1205 -10.45 -21.81 -19.62
CA ARG A 1205 -10.77 -22.19 -18.24
C ARG A 1205 -9.50 -22.66 -17.54
N GLY A 1206 -9.47 -22.56 -16.22
CA GLY A 1206 -8.31 -23.00 -15.42
C GLY A 1206 -7.11 -22.06 -15.55
N HIS A 1207 -7.39 -20.76 -15.71
CA HIS A 1207 -6.41 -19.68 -15.73
C HIS A 1207 -5.57 -19.69 -14.46
N SER A 1208 -4.27 -19.41 -14.60
CA SER A 1208 -3.36 -19.25 -13.46
C SER A 1208 -3.59 -17.94 -12.70
N GLN A 1209 -2.85 -17.72 -11.62
CA GLN A 1209 -3.01 -16.51 -10.81
C GLN A 1209 -2.67 -15.25 -11.63
N ALA A 1210 -1.60 -15.30 -12.42
CA ALA A 1210 -1.10 -14.22 -13.25
C ALA A 1210 -1.38 -14.44 -14.75
N ASP A 1211 -2.58 -14.90 -15.09
CA ASP A 1211 -2.98 -15.18 -16.48
C ASP A 1211 -3.64 -13.96 -17.17
N ASP A 1212 -4.02 -14.13 -18.44
CA ASP A 1212 -4.92 -13.23 -19.15
C ASP A 1212 -6.36 -13.39 -18.59
N PRO A 1213 -7.12 -12.30 -18.38
CA PRO A 1213 -8.45 -12.40 -17.78
C PRO A 1213 -9.49 -12.93 -18.77
N PHE A 1214 -10.40 -13.78 -18.28
CA PHE A 1214 -11.59 -14.20 -19.06
C PHE A 1214 -12.36 -12.96 -19.58
N PRO A 1215 -12.81 -12.91 -20.84
CA PRO A 1215 -12.91 -14.01 -21.82
C PRO A 1215 -11.69 -14.24 -22.72
N GLN A 1216 -10.54 -13.63 -22.45
CA GLN A 1216 -9.32 -13.88 -23.24
C GLN A 1216 -8.86 -15.34 -23.07
N PRO A 1217 -8.25 -15.97 -24.10
CA PRO A 1217 -7.60 -17.26 -23.94
C PRO A 1217 -6.48 -17.18 -22.91
N SER A 1218 -6.34 -18.23 -22.09
CA SER A 1218 -5.23 -18.41 -21.17
C SER A 1218 -3.90 -18.47 -21.91
N MET A 1219 -2.84 -17.97 -21.27
CA MET A 1219 -1.45 -18.02 -21.71
C MET A 1219 -0.96 -19.47 -21.96
N LYS A 1220 -1.65 -20.47 -21.39
CA LYS A 1220 -1.41 -21.91 -21.64
C LYS A 1220 -1.68 -22.33 -23.09
N SER A 1221 -2.46 -21.56 -23.84
CA SER A 1221 -2.84 -21.90 -25.22
C SER A 1221 -1.62 -22.10 -26.10
N PHE A 1222 -1.60 -23.15 -26.94
CA PHE A 1222 -0.49 -23.54 -27.83
C PHE A 1222 0.84 -23.93 -27.14
N HIS A 1223 0.84 -24.06 -25.81
CA HIS A 1223 2.00 -24.53 -25.06
C HIS A 1223 1.91 -26.02 -24.69
N PRO A 1224 3.04 -26.69 -24.42
CA PRO A 1224 3.04 -28.10 -24.04
C PRO A 1224 2.27 -28.36 -22.75
N LYS A 1225 1.48 -29.43 -22.73
CA LYS A 1225 0.93 -30.01 -21.50
C LYS A 1225 2.05 -30.63 -20.67
N VAL A 1226 1.73 -31.05 -19.44
CA VAL A 1226 2.64 -31.91 -18.65
C VAL A 1226 3.07 -33.14 -19.45
N SER A 1227 2.22 -33.75 -20.27
CA SER A 1227 2.65 -34.83 -21.17
C SER A 1227 3.66 -34.36 -22.23
N GLY A 1228 3.42 -33.19 -22.84
CA GLY A 1228 4.26 -32.56 -23.87
C GLY A 1228 5.70 -32.29 -23.42
N THR A 1229 5.90 -31.83 -22.17
CA THR A 1229 7.26 -31.54 -21.68
C THR A 1229 8.18 -32.77 -21.61
N ALA A 1230 7.62 -33.99 -21.61
CA ALA A 1230 8.41 -35.23 -21.70
C ALA A 1230 9.07 -35.40 -23.07
N HIS A 1231 8.38 -34.99 -24.15
CA HIS A 1231 8.90 -35.05 -25.51
C HIS A 1231 10.06 -34.09 -25.71
N TYR A 1232 9.94 -32.90 -25.14
CA TYR A 1232 11.04 -31.94 -25.05
C TYR A 1232 12.25 -32.50 -24.27
N ALA A 1233 12.00 -33.10 -23.10
CA ALA A 1233 13.07 -33.73 -22.32
C ALA A 1233 13.79 -34.84 -23.12
N LYS A 1234 13.06 -35.62 -23.92
CA LYS A 1234 13.63 -36.64 -24.80
C LYS A 1234 14.50 -36.03 -25.90
N ALA A 1235 14.02 -34.99 -26.58
CA ALA A 1235 14.79 -34.30 -27.62
C ALA A 1235 16.08 -33.67 -27.05
N PHE A 1236 15.99 -33.08 -25.85
CA PHE A 1236 17.14 -32.52 -25.14
C PHE A 1236 18.19 -33.60 -24.83
N GLN A 1237 17.75 -34.74 -24.28
CA GLN A 1237 18.64 -35.88 -23.98
C GLN A 1237 19.34 -36.42 -25.23
N GLN A 1238 18.64 -36.50 -26.36
CA GLN A 1238 19.22 -36.93 -27.63
C GLN A 1238 20.29 -35.95 -28.12
N ALA A 1239 20.08 -34.65 -27.98
CA ALA A 1239 21.09 -33.65 -28.35
C ALA A 1239 22.33 -33.67 -27.45
N LEU A 1240 22.21 -34.10 -26.20
CA LEU A 1240 23.36 -34.25 -25.31
C LEU A 1240 24.30 -35.41 -25.72
N THR A 1241 23.79 -36.40 -26.43
CA THR A 1241 24.58 -37.54 -26.95
C THR A 1241 25.30 -37.27 -28.27
N GLN A 1242 24.99 -36.14 -28.92
CA GLN A 1242 25.67 -35.62 -30.11
C GLN A 1242 26.81 -34.69 -29.71
#